data_AF-A0A925CBT8-F1
#
_entry.id   AF-A0A925CBT8-F1
#
_cell.length_a   1.000
_cell.length_b   1.000
_cell.length_c   1.000
_cell.angle_alpha   90.00
_cell.angle_beta   90.00
_cell.angle_gamma   90.00
#
_symmetry.space_group_name_H-M   'P 1'
#
loop_
_entity.id
_entity.type
_entity.pdbx_description
1 polymer ?
#
loop_
_entity_poly.entity_id
_entity_poly.type
_entity_poly.pdbx_seq_one_letter_code
_entity_poly.pdbx_strand_id
1 'polypeptide(L)'
;MLMRNQPCGVVLGAAAAVLISAGVARAQSDQCNQATQITAGTYTGTTVGFTNDGAAGCGESSQSADAWYRFTAATTCPLRIRTCGSSYDTVLSVHSACPGTPGNGLACNDDTCALGSTVIIEGVEGESYLIRIAGWQGATGSYLLEVACEGSPEPLDDCSSPQDIGPGTVSGSTAGASNDGAASCGDSASTPDHWYRYTPSAPCLLRAQTCGSAYDTVLSIHTACPDDGGLELDCNDDTCALGSVVEAPVEAGIPYLIRVSGWAGATGDYTLDLACTPYIQSDSCTAAAVIDSGSFAGTTTGATPDGMASCGDAGDLDVWFMVSPEADCSLSLDTCGSHTPVVLSVHSACPGTPANEVACSTTGCNDGVTLYASLVGGQDYWVRVGTPSDQTGTFILHARCAQPGADVFIGELTTLEQYGRLGDTIGCALDSPLCNAGTEPLDWFANPDPRHPFMIMNMYRVAAGGTRVEQIGQSWAKHGFGAAQDNACGLGCTPFPNGTRLGVGCSDTYSAGLNAEQTLLGPRTEINPWTGSFTFEGSHFVTPQPAHTPISHRLQIRDADLDPALHPGAAYFVELYIPAHDDTDHMNSVAWEPVAVSGTPGGTWNFNIGGAATQIGPAINGWPASTRTTIPETPVDDGRCILATRVTDNGDGTWHYEFALYNHDMDRGVRTFSVPARPATTITNIGFSAPRSHGEAFHNNPWQANRTGSGLTWSTGAFQDPPASNPLRWGTMHNFWFDADATPVDSAATLGLYKPGAPSTLAGATPAPSIPCPADFNRDGAIGSSDITAFLSVWFSDLQNGTSLSNFDANPAVTSADITAFLSTWFAALQSGC
;
A
#
# COMPACT_ATOMS: atom_id res chain seq x y z
N MET A 1 46.02 -50.99 -22.48
CA MET A 1 47.24 -50.33 -21.97
C MET A 1 46.81 -49.57 -20.71
N LEU A 2 47.37 -49.97 -19.56
CA LEU A 2 47.29 -49.50 -18.15
C LEU A 2 46.57 -48.17 -17.84
N MET A 3 45.55 -48.15 -16.95
CA MET A 3 45.54 -47.94 -15.47
C MET A 3 45.53 -46.46 -14.97
N ARG A 4 44.44 -46.12 -14.25
CA ARG A 4 44.28 -45.36 -12.97
C ARG A 4 45.29 -44.25 -12.54
N ASN A 5 44.77 -43.04 -12.24
CA ASN A 5 44.66 -42.36 -10.92
C ASN A 5 44.75 -40.81 -10.99
N GLN A 6 43.82 -40.12 -10.31
CA GLN A 6 43.84 -38.70 -9.85
C GLN A 6 45.03 -38.41 -8.87
N PRO A 7 45.28 -37.19 -8.31
CA PRO A 7 44.49 -35.92 -8.26
C PRO A 7 45.31 -34.60 -8.44
N CYS A 8 44.64 -33.43 -8.32
CA CYS A 8 44.91 -32.33 -7.36
C CYS A 8 44.69 -30.89 -7.91
N GLY A 9 43.73 -30.17 -7.33
CA GLY A 9 43.78 -28.72 -7.04
C GLY A 9 43.58 -27.71 -8.17
N VAL A 10 42.34 -27.28 -8.44
CA VAL A 10 42.07 -25.94 -8.99
C VAL A 10 41.43 -25.09 -7.90
N VAL A 11 42.13 -24.03 -7.52
CA VAL A 11 41.68 -22.98 -6.61
C VAL A 11 40.57 -22.18 -7.31
N LEU A 12 39.32 -22.35 -6.88
CA LEU A 12 38.24 -21.42 -7.19
C LEU A 12 38.38 -20.20 -6.28
N GLY A 13 38.80 -19.07 -6.85
CA GLY A 13 38.71 -17.77 -6.19
C GLY A 13 37.25 -17.37 -6.07
N ALA A 14 36.76 -17.28 -4.84
CA ALA A 14 35.45 -16.72 -4.53
C ALA A 14 35.47 -15.21 -4.83
N ALA A 15 34.74 -14.77 -5.85
CA ALA A 15 34.28 -13.39 -5.92
C ALA A 15 33.02 -13.29 -5.04
N ALA A 16 33.23 -12.92 -3.77
CA ALA A 16 32.13 -12.54 -2.90
C ALA A 16 31.61 -11.17 -3.34
N ALA A 17 30.49 -11.14 -4.05
CA ALA A 17 29.67 -9.93 -4.13
C ALA A 17 28.96 -9.77 -2.78
N VAL A 18 29.54 -8.94 -1.92
CA VAL A 18 28.90 -8.52 -0.67
C VAL A 18 27.82 -7.50 -1.05
N LEU A 19 26.56 -7.93 -1.01
CA LEU A 19 25.42 -7.01 -0.94
C LEU A 19 25.34 -6.50 0.51
N ILE A 20 25.83 -5.27 0.72
CA ILE A 20 25.64 -4.54 1.98
C ILE A 20 24.22 -4.01 1.98
N SER A 21 23.42 -4.43 2.97
CA SER A 21 22.15 -3.81 3.29
C SER A 21 22.38 -2.34 3.68
N ALA A 22 21.70 -1.39 3.03
CA ALA A 22 21.61 -0.02 3.52
C ALA A 22 20.68 0.02 4.75
N GLY A 23 21.19 -0.40 5.91
CA GLY A 23 20.83 0.31 7.14
C GLY A 23 21.37 1.73 7.01
N VAL A 24 20.71 2.73 7.61
CA VAL A 24 21.23 4.10 7.64
C VAL A 24 22.57 4.11 8.36
N ALA A 25 23.66 3.96 7.60
CA ALA A 25 25.00 4.18 8.08
C ALA A 25 25.14 5.67 8.32
N ARG A 26 25.22 6.08 9.60
CA ARG A 26 25.58 7.46 9.97
C ARG A 26 26.99 7.69 9.44
N ALA A 27 27.13 8.49 8.40
CA ALA A 27 28.36 8.67 7.62
C ALA A 27 29.38 9.54 8.38
N GLN A 28 29.97 9.00 9.45
CA GLN A 28 31.08 9.59 10.21
C GLN A 28 31.98 8.46 10.73
N SER A 29 33.27 8.75 10.91
CA SER A 29 34.23 7.75 11.39
C SER A 29 34.80 8.11 12.76
N ASP A 30 34.96 7.11 13.61
CA ASP A 30 35.63 7.19 14.92
C ASP A 30 37.17 7.15 14.79
N GLN A 31 37.69 6.93 13.58
CA GLN A 31 39.14 6.85 13.32
C GLN A 31 39.55 7.78 12.19
N CYS A 32 40.57 8.61 12.42
CA CYS A 32 41.15 9.53 11.45
C CYS A 32 41.60 8.80 10.17
N ASN A 33 42.24 7.63 10.32
CA ASN A 33 42.71 6.85 9.17
C ASN A 33 41.57 6.26 8.31
N GLN A 34 40.34 6.23 8.85
CA GLN A 34 39.12 5.80 8.17
C GLN A 34 38.13 6.97 8.03
N ALA A 35 38.60 8.22 8.08
CA ALA A 35 37.76 9.41 7.99
C ALA A 35 36.82 9.36 6.77
N THR A 36 35.54 9.65 7.01
CA THR A 36 34.51 9.56 5.98
C THR A 36 34.73 10.63 4.91
N GLN A 37 34.81 10.22 3.63
CA GLN A 37 34.95 11.17 2.53
C GLN A 37 33.67 12.00 2.36
N ILE A 38 33.81 13.32 2.29
CA ILE A 38 32.73 14.28 2.06
C ILE A 38 33.09 15.29 0.96
N THR A 39 32.08 16.01 0.49
CA THR A 39 32.16 17.14 -0.44
C THR A 39 31.76 18.43 0.29
N ALA A 40 31.61 19.55 -0.43
CA ALA A 40 31.02 20.75 0.17
C ALA A 40 29.53 20.50 0.44
N GLY A 41 29.00 21.06 1.52
CA GLY A 41 27.61 20.87 1.95
C GLY A 41 27.46 20.77 3.47
N THR A 42 26.26 20.37 3.88
CA THR A 42 25.83 20.27 5.27
C THR A 42 25.65 18.82 5.69
N TYR A 43 26.16 18.47 6.87
CA TYR A 43 26.21 17.10 7.40
C TYR A 43 25.74 17.10 8.85
N THR A 44 25.07 16.02 9.28
CA THR A 44 24.73 15.81 10.70
C THR A 44 25.42 14.55 11.23
N GLY A 45 25.82 14.60 12.50
CA GLY A 45 26.54 13.50 13.14
C GLY A 45 26.44 13.51 14.67
N THR A 46 27.17 12.62 15.35
CA THR A 46 27.28 12.59 16.82
C THR A 46 28.63 12.09 17.30
N THR A 47 29.16 12.65 18.39
CA THR A 47 30.37 12.13 19.06
C THR A 47 30.04 11.17 20.21
N VAL A 48 28.75 10.86 20.43
CA VAL A 48 28.33 9.93 21.49
C VAL A 48 28.75 8.50 21.15
N GLY A 49 29.51 7.87 22.05
CA GLY A 49 30.00 6.51 21.89
C GLY A 49 31.29 6.39 21.08
N PHE A 50 31.87 7.51 20.65
CA PHE A 50 33.16 7.57 19.96
C PHE A 50 34.32 7.60 20.96
N THR A 51 35.50 7.22 20.50
CA THR A 51 36.76 7.30 21.21
C THR A 51 37.57 8.50 20.72
N ASN A 52 38.70 8.78 21.37
CA ASN A 52 39.59 9.87 20.95
C ASN A 52 40.68 9.31 20.03
N ASP A 53 40.75 9.78 18.78
CA ASP A 53 41.75 9.37 17.78
C ASP A 53 42.60 10.55 17.24
N GLY A 54 42.56 11.72 17.88
CA GLY A 54 43.52 12.79 17.61
C GLY A 54 43.57 13.92 18.63
N ALA A 55 44.35 14.95 18.32
CA ALA A 55 44.54 16.08 19.22
C ALA A 55 44.68 17.39 18.45
N ALA A 56 44.10 18.45 19.01
CA ALA A 56 44.17 19.79 18.47
C ALA A 56 44.81 20.75 19.48
N GLY A 57 45.37 21.86 18.97
CA GLY A 57 46.04 22.88 19.78
C GLY A 57 45.11 23.82 20.55
N CYS A 58 43.78 23.65 20.43
CA CYS A 58 42.78 24.53 21.05
C CYS A 58 41.65 23.74 21.74
N GLY A 59 40.86 24.45 22.55
CA GLY A 59 39.62 23.98 23.16
C GLY A 59 39.72 22.79 24.12
N GLU A 60 40.89 22.57 24.73
CA GLU A 60 41.17 21.47 25.67
C GLU A 60 40.65 20.09 25.21
N SER A 61 40.63 19.84 23.89
CA SER A 61 39.95 18.70 23.27
C SER A 61 40.84 17.47 23.03
N SER A 62 42.09 17.51 23.50
CA SER A 62 43.10 16.46 23.22
C SER A 62 42.80 15.11 23.87
N GLN A 63 41.76 15.02 24.71
CA GLN A 63 41.28 13.78 25.33
C GLN A 63 39.79 13.52 25.01
N SER A 64 39.15 14.36 24.21
CA SER A 64 37.73 14.28 23.89
C SER A 64 37.47 13.26 22.79
N ALA A 65 36.31 12.59 22.84
CA ALA A 65 35.84 11.77 21.72
C ALA A 65 35.73 12.64 20.46
N ASP A 66 36.11 12.08 19.30
CA ASP A 66 36.16 12.84 18.06
C ASP A 66 35.60 12.10 16.85
N ALA A 67 34.92 12.83 15.98
CA ALA A 67 34.46 12.35 14.69
C ALA A 67 35.33 12.92 13.57
N TRP A 68 35.60 12.08 12.55
CA TRP A 68 36.54 12.38 11.48
C TRP A 68 35.92 12.33 10.09
N TYR A 69 36.20 13.39 9.33
CA TYR A 69 35.86 13.53 7.91
C TYR A 69 37.10 13.81 7.06
N ARG A 70 37.07 13.37 5.81
CA ARG A 70 38.05 13.68 4.78
C ARG A 70 37.38 14.52 3.70
N PHE A 71 37.91 15.70 3.44
CA PHE A 71 37.42 16.60 2.40
C PHE A 71 38.52 16.81 1.35
N THR A 72 38.18 16.67 0.07
CA THR A 72 39.10 17.01 -1.02
C THR A 72 38.58 18.25 -1.72
N ALA A 73 39.35 19.33 -1.71
CA ALA A 73 38.92 20.59 -2.30
C ALA A 73 38.79 20.46 -3.82
N ALA A 74 37.60 20.73 -4.35
CA ALA A 74 37.32 20.65 -5.79
C ALA A 74 37.83 21.86 -6.57
N THR A 75 38.06 22.99 -5.89
CA THR A 75 38.57 24.24 -6.45
C THR A 75 39.41 24.95 -5.39
N THR A 76 40.30 25.86 -5.83
CA THR A 76 41.08 26.67 -4.89
C THR A 76 40.23 27.82 -4.34
N CYS A 77 39.92 27.83 -3.05
CA CYS A 77 39.10 28.87 -2.39
C CYS A 77 39.41 28.99 -0.89
N PRO A 78 39.06 30.11 -0.23
CA PRO A 78 39.00 30.15 1.24
C PRO A 78 37.87 29.22 1.69
N LEU A 79 38.18 28.09 2.33
CA LEU A 79 37.23 27.09 2.78
C LEU A 79 36.78 27.39 4.21
N ARG A 80 35.50 27.78 4.39
CA ARG A 80 34.82 27.92 5.67
C ARG A 80 34.26 26.57 6.12
N ILE A 81 34.55 26.21 7.36
CA ILE A 81 34.03 25.01 8.01
C ILE A 81 33.43 25.43 9.34
N ARG A 82 32.15 25.12 9.59
CA ARG A 82 31.45 25.54 10.81
C ARG A 82 30.59 24.43 11.41
N THR A 83 30.40 24.49 12.73
CA THR A 83 29.54 23.58 13.51
C THR A 83 28.44 24.33 14.29
N CYS A 84 28.06 25.50 13.81
CA CYS A 84 26.98 26.31 14.38
C CYS A 84 25.66 25.52 14.41
N GLY A 85 24.86 25.70 15.47
CA GLY A 85 23.61 24.93 15.66
C GLY A 85 23.78 23.52 16.24
N SER A 86 25.00 23.12 16.61
CA SER A 86 25.25 21.83 17.29
C SER A 86 24.66 21.79 18.71
N SER A 87 24.33 20.58 19.18
CA SER A 87 23.66 20.37 20.48
C SER A 87 24.60 20.38 21.68
N TYR A 88 25.89 20.64 21.47
CA TYR A 88 26.94 20.63 22.49
C TYR A 88 28.07 21.58 22.10
N ASP A 89 28.98 21.81 23.05
CA ASP A 89 30.17 22.65 22.92
C ASP A 89 31.23 21.98 22.04
N THR A 90 31.34 22.46 20.79
CA THR A 90 32.14 21.81 19.74
C THR A 90 33.52 22.43 19.57
N VAL A 91 34.55 21.59 19.54
CA VAL A 91 35.91 21.98 19.15
C VAL A 91 36.18 21.48 17.74
N LEU A 92 36.37 22.39 16.80
CA LEU A 92 36.61 22.09 15.38
C LEU A 92 38.09 22.26 15.03
N SER A 93 38.68 21.29 14.35
CA SER A 93 40.07 21.39 13.86
C SER A 93 40.27 20.72 12.51
N VAL A 94 41.23 21.22 11.74
CA VAL A 94 41.56 20.70 10.40
C VAL A 94 43.02 20.31 10.36
N HIS A 95 43.33 19.15 9.78
CA HIS A 95 44.67 18.56 9.77
C HIS A 95 45.10 18.17 8.34
N SER A 96 46.40 18.20 8.08
CA SER A 96 46.98 17.78 6.81
C SER A 96 47.27 16.28 6.72
N ALA A 97 47.24 15.54 7.84
CA ALA A 97 47.53 14.11 7.89
C ALA A 97 46.95 13.44 9.14
N CYS A 98 46.85 12.11 9.11
CA CYS A 98 46.53 11.27 10.27
C CYS A 98 47.80 10.62 10.85
N PRO A 99 47.88 10.41 12.19
CA PRO A 99 46.92 10.87 13.20
C PRO A 99 46.90 12.41 13.27
N GLY A 100 45.76 13.00 13.62
CA GLY A 100 45.65 14.43 13.81
C GLY A 100 46.40 14.85 15.07
N THR A 101 47.34 15.78 14.93
CA THR A 101 48.16 16.29 16.03
C THR A 101 48.25 17.81 15.97
N PRO A 102 48.62 18.49 17.07
CA PRO A 102 48.88 19.93 17.01
C PRO A 102 49.99 20.32 16.01
N GLY A 103 50.90 19.41 15.67
CA GLY A 103 51.99 19.65 14.72
C GLY A 103 51.58 19.61 13.25
N ASN A 104 50.44 19.01 12.91
CA ASN A 104 49.88 18.98 11.55
C ASN A 104 48.50 19.63 11.45
N GLY A 105 48.08 20.36 12.50
CA GLY A 105 46.87 21.16 12.51
C GLY A 105 47.04 22.42 11.66
N LEU A 106 46.12 22.63 10.74
CA LEU A 106 46.06 23.79 9.83
C LEU A 106 45.22 24.92 10.44
N ALA A 107 44.11 24.58 11.12
CA ALA A 107 43.28 25.51 11.85
C ALA A 107 42.57 24.80 13.01
N CYS A 108 42.18 25.56 14.04
CA CYS A 108 41.47 25.07 15.21
C CYS A 108 40.64 26.19 15.82
N ASN A 109 39.41 25.89 16.24
CA ASN A 109 38.54 26.79 16.98
C ASN A 109 37.69 26.02 18.01
N ASP A 110 37.22 26.72 19.04
CA ASP A 110 36.33 26.21 20.11
C ASP A 110 34.98 26.94 20.09
N ASP A 111 34.97 28.28 20.15
CA ASP A 111 33.74 29.07 20.14
C ASP A 111 33.77 30.17 19.08
N THR A 112 32.72 30.26 18.26
CA THR A 112 32.48 31.39 17.35
C THR A 112 31.01 31.78 17.29
N CYS A 113 30.12 30.80 17.18
CA CYS A 113 28.67 30.99 17.03
C CYS A 113 27.96 30.36 18.24
N ALA A 114 28.00 31.07 19.37
CA ALA A 114 27.74 30.52 20.70
C ALA A 114 28.73 29.38 21.02
N LEU A 115 28.23 28.19 21.33
CA LEU A 115 29.03 26.98 21.62
C LEU A 115 29.47 26.23 20.34
N GLY A 116 29.13 26.77 19.17
CA GLY A 116 29.53 26.24 17.87
C GLY A 116 30.84 26.86 17.38
N SER A 117 31.61 26.10 16.62
CA SER A 117 32.94 26.48 16.14
C SER A 117 32.95 26.89 14.66
N THR A 118 33.90 27.74 14.25
CA THR A 118 34.16 28.05 12.83
C THR A 118 35.65 28.19 12.55
N VAL A 119 36.13 27.62 11.44
CA VAL A 119 37.50 27.79 10.93
C VAL A 119 37.48 28.13 9.44
N ILE A 120 38.49 28.87 9.00
CA ILE A 120 38.71 29.16 7.58
C ILE A 120 40.14 28.75 7.23
N ILE A 121 40.31 27.97 6.17
CA ILE A 121 41.63 27.59 5.62
C ILE A 121 41.69 27.89 4.13
N GLU A 122 42.89 27.96 3.55
CA GLU A 122 43.03 27.95 2.09
C GLU A 122 42.85 26.50 1.59
N GLY A 123 41.70 26.22 0.99
CA GLY A 123 41.41 24.95 0.32
C GLY A 123 42.02 24.99 -1.08
N VAL A 124 43.06 24.20 -1.33
CA VAL A 124 43.77 24.14 -2.62
C VAL A 124 43.19 23.00 -3.45
N GLU A 125 42.84 23.27 -4.71
CA GLU A 125 42.26 22.29 -5.62
C GLU A 125 43.08 20.98 -5.67
N GLY A 126 42.40 19.86 -5.44
CA GLY A 126 42.97 18.51 -5.45
C GLY A 126 43.63 18.08 -4.14
N GLU A 127 43.84 18.98 -3.18
CA GLU A 127 44.38 18.64 -1.86
C GLU A 127 43.31 18.10 -0.92
N SER A 128 43.70 17.17 -0.04
CA SER A 128 42.82 16.56 0.95
C SER A 128 43.10 17.05 2.37
N TYR A 129 42.03 17.35 3.10
CA TYR A 129 42.02 17.84 4.47
C TYR A 129 41.26 16.89 5.37
N LEU A 130 41.70 16.75 6.62
CA LEU A 130 41.06 15.93 7.64
C LEU A 130 40.36 16.87 8.64
N ILE A 131 39.05 16.77 8.74
CA ILE A 131 38.23 17.60 9.63
C ILE A 131 37.89 16.77 10.86
N ARG A 132 38.23 17.31 12.03
CA ARG A 132 37.99 16.71 13.34
C ARG A 132 36.97 17.54 14.09
N ILE A 133 35.92 16.88 14.56
CA ILE A 133 34.89 17.47 15.42
C ILE A 133 34.98 16.77 16.77
N ALA A 134 35.36 17.52 17.79
CA ALA A 134 35.44 17.07 19.18
C ALA A 134 34.58 17.99 20.07
N GLY A 135 34.64 17.81 21.39
CA GLY A 135 34.00 18.75 22.32
C GLY A 135 34.94 19.29 23.39
N TRP A 136 34.61 20.46 23.92
CA TRP A 136 35.35 21.12 25.00
C TRP A 136 35.32 20.26 26.27
N GLN A 137 36.49 20.03 26.89
CA GLN A 137 36.67 19.22 28.10
C GLN A 137 35.96 17.83 28.09
N GLY A 138 35.81 17.22 26.92
CA GLY A 138 35.17 15.91 26.76
C GLY A 138 33.66 15.95 26.53
N ALA A 139 33.07 17.11 26.22
CA ALA A 139 31.68 17.20 25.80
C ALA A 139 31.40 16.33 24.56
N THR A 140 30.22 15.71 24.53
CA THR A 140 29.76 14.91 23.38
C THR A 140 28.29 15.18 23.12
N GLY A 141 27.86 15.08 21.86
CA GLY A 141 26.47 15.30 21.49
C GLY A 141 26.25 15.13 19.99
N SER A 142 25.11 15.59 19.50
CA SER A 142 24.83 15.66 18.06
C SER A 142 25.39 16.98 17.51
N TYR A 143 25.94 16.96 16.30
CA TYR A 143 26.46 18.16 15.64
C TYR A 143 25.87 18.35 14.24
N LEU A 144 25.87 19.62 13.83
CA LEU A 144 25.76 20.06 12.45
C LEU A 144 27.18 20.40 11.98
N LEU A 145 27.57 19.98 10.78
CA LEU A 145 28.84 20.33 10.13
C LEU A 145 28.53 20.94 8.77
N GLU A 146 29.11 22.09 8.47
CA GLU A 146 29.01 22.73 7.18
C GLU A 146 30.39 23.01 6.61
N VAL A 147 30.56 22.75 5.31
CA VAL A 147 31.83 22.91 4.58
C VAL A 147 31.53 23.65 3.26
N ALA A 148 32.03 24.87 3.11
CA ALA A 148 31.75 25.71 1.93
C ALA A 148 32.90 26.70 1.63
N CYS A 149 32.99 27.21 0.40
CA CYS A 149 33.92 28.29 0.07
C CYS A 149 33.38 29.64 0.59
N GLU A 150 34.22 30.54 1.09
CA GLU A 150 33.80 31.90 1.39
C GLU A 150 33.35 32.61 0.10
N GLY A 151 32.14 33.16 0.12
CA GLY A 151 31.51 33.79 -1.03
C GLY A 151 30.79 32.82 -1.98
N SER A 152 30.75 31.51 -1.70
CA SER A 152 29.67 30.68 -2.26
C SER A 152 28.35 31.04 -1.54
N PRO A 153 27.20 31.05 -2.24
CA PRO A 153 25.90 31.22 -1.58
C PRO A 153 25.80 30.23 -0.41
N GLU A 154 25.29 30.70 0.75
CA GLU A 154 24.93 29.78 1.83
C GLU A 154 23.90 28.78 1.30
N PRO A 155 23.89 27.51 1.74
CA PRO A 155 22.79 26.61 1.40
C PRO A 155 21.49 27.28 1.86
N LEU A 156 20.53 27.47 0.94
CA LEU A 156 19.23 28.16 1.08
C LEU A 156 19.16 29.63 0.63
N ASP A 157 20.30 30.29 0.43
CA ASP A 157 20.39 31.76 0.17
C ASP A 157 20.39 32.11 -1.32
N ASP A 158 19.78 31.26 -2.14
CA ASP A 158 19.64 31.45 -3.58
C ASP A 158 18.42 30.67 -4.06
N CYS A 159 17.42 31.38 -4.58
CA CYS A 159 16.22 30.78 -5.13
C CYS A 159 16.51 29.74 -6.23
N SER A 160 17.60 29.91 -6.99
CA SER A 160 17.99 28.98 -8.06
C SER A 160 18.64 27.70 -7.54
N SER A 161 19.07 27.69 -6.27
CA SER A 161 19.69 26.55 -5.59
C SER A 161 18.99 26.22 -4.25
N PRO A 162 17.67 25.94 -4.27
CA PRO A 162 16.89 25.71 -3.06
C PRO A 162 17.19 24.34 -2.44
N GLN A 163 17.01 24.21 -1.12
CA GLN A 163 17.14 22.90 -0.47
C GLN A 163 15.89 22.04 -0.69
N ASP A 164 16.10 20.80 -1.13
CA ASP A 164 15.04 19.79 -1.18
C ASP A 164 14.59 19.39 0.22
N ILE A 165 13.28 19.49 0.47
CA ILE A 165 12.63 19.06 1.70
C ILE A 165 11.44 18.14 1.39
N GLY A 166 10.98 17.40 2.40
CA GLY A 166 9.74 16.63 2.37
C GLY A 166 8.81 17.06 3.51
N PRO A 167 7.65 16.41 3.69
CA PRO A 167 6.79 16.66 4.84
C PRO A 167 7.54 16.47 6.17
N GLY A 168 7.22 17.30 7.15
CA GLY A 168 7.90 17.37 8.44
C GLY A 168 8.44 18.78 8.74
N THR A 169 9.19 18.88 9.84
CA THR A 169 9.70 20.16 10.35
C THR A 169 11.17 20.32 10.04
N VAL A 170 11.56 21.50 9.54
CA VAL A 170 12.95 21.94 9.38
C VAL A 170 13.19 23.23 10.17
N SER A 171 14.42 23.47 10.58
CA SER A 171 14.82 24.70 11.27
C SER A 171 15.89 25.43 10.47
N GLY A 172 15.90 26.76 10.54
CA GLY A 172 16.88 27.60 9.88
C GLY A 172 16.92 29.00 10.48
N SER A 173 17.73 29.89 9.89
CA SER A 173 17.83 31.29 10.31
C SER A 173 18.08 32.18 9.11
N THR A 174 17.23 33.18 8.88
CA THR A 174 17.42 34.19 7.80
C THR A 174 18.48 35.24 8.15
N ALA A 175 19.13 35.12 9.31
CA ALA A 175 20.16 36.06 9.74
C ALA A 175 21.44 35.92 8.90
N GLY A 176 21.72 36.94 8.09
CA GLY A 176 22.91 36.99 7.24
C GLY A 176 22.71 36.52 5.80
N ALA A 177 21.48 36.12 5.45
CA ALA A 177 21.05 35.84 4.08
C ALA A 177 20.99 37.10 3.20
N SER A 178 21.09 36.93 1.88
CA SER A 178 20.64 37.89 0.88
C SER A 178 19.14 37.79 0.62
N ASN A 179 18.62 38.72 -0.19
CA ASN A 179 17.23 38.70 -0.64
C ASN A 179 17.24 38.29 -2.11
N ASP A 180 16.71 37.11 -2.40
CA ASP A 180 16.76 36.47 -3.72
C ASP A 180 15.37 36.19 -4.30
N GLY A 181 14.32 36.78 -3.70
CA GLY A 181 13.05 37.01 -4.39
C GLY A 181 12.14 37.98 -3.66
N ALA A 182 10.85 37.92 -3.98
CA ALA A 182 9.83 38.81 -3.45
C ALA A 182 8.50 38.07 -3.30
N ALA A 183 7.63 38.61 -2.46
CA ALA A 183 6.26 38.13 -2.31
C ALA A 183 5.27 39.30 -2.29
N SER A 184 4.00 39.06 -2.61
CA SER A 184 2.97 40.11 -2.71
C SER A 184 2.53 40.67 -1.35
N CYS A 185 2.89 40.00 -0.26
CA CYS A 185 2.49 40.32 1.11
C CYS A 185 3.68 40.59 2.06
N GLY A 186 3.38 41.14 3.24
CA GLY A 186 4.32 41.26 4.37
C GLY A 186 5.49 42.23 4.20
N ASP A 187 5.45 43.18 3.26
CA ASP A 187 6.55 44.13 2.96
C ASP A 187 7.93 43.44 2.87
N SER A 188 7.95 42.25 2.26
CA SER A 188 9.08 41.31 2.30
C SER A 188 9.95 41.35 1.04
N ALA A 189 9.63 42.22 0.07
CA ALA A 189 10.27 42.25 -1.25
C ALA A 189 11.74 42.67 -1.26
N SER A 190 12.29 43.08 -0.11
CA SER A 190 13.70 43.41 0.07
C SER A 190 14.29 42.83 1.35
N THR A 191 13.59 41.86 1.95
CA THR A 191 13.98 41.23 3.21
C THR A 191 14.77 39.95 2.93
N PRO A 192 15.86 39.66 3.66
CA PRO A 192 16.59 38.41 3.51
C PRO A 192 15.69 37.17 3.56
N ASP A 193 15.96 36.19 2.68
CA ASP A 193 15.11 35.03 2.51
C ASP A 193 15.89 33.73 2.36
N HIS A 194 15.21 32.63 2.72
CA HIS A 194 15.67 31.28 2.49
C HIS A 194 14.69 30.53 1.58
N TRP A 195 15.24 29.69 0.71
CA TRP A 195 14.49 28.98 -0.32
C TRP A 195 14.56 27.47 -0.17
N TYR A 196 13.39 26.85 -0.14
CA TYR A 196 13.21 25.41 -0.12
C TYR A 196 12.48 24.94 -1.37
N ARG A 197 12.71 23.69 -1.76
CA ARG A 197 12.01 23.03 -2.86
C ARG A 197 11.29 21.80 -2.35
N TYR A 198 10.01 21.69 -2.71
CA TYR A 198 9.20 20.51 -2.46
C TYR A 198 8.72 19.93 -3.80
N THR A 199 8.98 18.64 -4.02
CA THR A 199 8.49 17.90 -5.19
C THR A 199 7.52 16.81 -4.70
N PRO A 200 6.19 16.97 -4.88
CA PRO A 200 5.21 16.01 -4.39
C PRO A 200 5.35 14.68 -5.12
N SER A 201 5.22 13.55 -4.43
CA SER A 201 5.15 12.22 -5.07
C SER A 201 3.76 11.88 -5.61
N ALA A 202 2.74 12.59 -5.14
CA ALA A 202 1.34 12.52 -5.56
C ALA A 202 0.72 13.94 -5.46
N PRO A 203 -0.38 14.24 -6.17
CA PRO A 203 -1.04 15.54 -6.03
C PRO A 203 -1.53 15.75 -4.59
N CYS A 204 -1.30 16.93 -4.03
CA CYS A 204 -1.70 17.24 -2.66
C CYS A 204 -1.95 18.74 -2.45
N LEU A 205 -2.61 19.07 -1.34
CA LEU A 205 -2.61 20.42 -0.80
C LEU A 205 -1.35 20.57 0.06
N LEU A 206 -0.40 21.37 -0.43
CA LEU A 206 0.81 21.73 0.31
C LEU A 206 0.46 22.80 1.33
N ARG A 207 0.71 22.51 2.59
CA ARG A 207 0.61 23.45 3.71
C ARG A 207 1.99 23.69 4.30
N ALA A 208 2.38 24.95 4.40
CA ALA A 208 3.62 25.37 5.04
C ALA A 208 3.32 26.36 6.16
N GLN A 209 3.98 26.23 7.32
CA GLN A 209 3.80 27.15 8.44
C GLN A 209 5.09 27.45 9.19
N THR A 210 5.19 28.66 9.73
CA THR A 210 6.32 29.12 10.57
C THR A 210 5.92 29.41 12.02
N CYS A 211 4.78 28.87 12.46
CA CYS A 211 4.24 29.10 13.80
C CYS A 211 5.24 28.75 14.91
N GLY A 212 5.47 29.69 15.82
CA GLY A 212 6.42 29.54 16.94
C GLY A 212 7.84 30.02 16.65
N SER A 213 8.10 30.59 15.46
CA SER A 213 9.38 31.21 15.10
C SER A 213 9.72 32.43 15.96
N ALA A 214 11.01 32.77 16.06
CA ALA A 214 11.51 33.80 16.98
C ALA A 214 11.39 35.24 16.45
N TYR A 215 10.91 35.42 15.22
CA TYR A 215 10.73 36.70 14.55
C TYR A 215 9.47 36.70 13.69
N ASP A 216 9.13 37.89 13.18
CA ASP A 216 7.99 38.16 12.31
C ASP A 216 8.26 37.64 10.90
N THR A 217 7.71 36.47 10.59
CA THR A 217 7.97 35.75 9.35
C THR A 217 7.05 36.20 8.23
N VAL A 218 7.49 36.03 6.99
CA VAL A 218 6.63 36.08 5.80
C VAL A 218 6.90 34.83 4.99
N LEU A 219 5.84 34.11 4.62
CA LEU A 219 5.91 32.82 3.92
C LEU A 219 5.17 32.91 2.58
N SER A 220 5.73 32.30 1.54
CA SER A 220 5.10 32.24 0.22
C SER A 220 5.47 30.97 -0.56
N ILE A 221 4.57 30.53 -1.45
CA ILE A 221 4.76 29.38 -2.35
C ILE A 221 4.82 29.88 -3.79
N HIS A 222 5.80 29.40 -4.58
CA HIS A 222 6.03 29.81 -5.96
C HIS A 222 6.21 28.60 -6.90
N THR A 223 5.84 28.75 -8.17
CA THR A 223 6.06 27.71 -9.19
C THR A 223 7.48 27.71 -9.78
N ALA A 224 8.21 28.81 -9.63
CA ALA A 224 9.61 28.99 -10.02
C ALA A 224 10.17 30.23 -9.29
N CYS A 225 11.41 30.61 -9.55
CA CYS A 225 11.93 31.85 -8.99
C CYS A 225 11.15 33.07 -9.46
N PRO A 226 10.88 34.06 -8.58
CA PRO A 226 10.16 35.27 -8.96
C PRO A 226 10.78 36.01 -10.16
N ASP A 227 12.12 36.09 -10.21
CA ASP A 227 12.85 36.75 -11.29
C ASP A 227 12.84 35.97 -12.62
N ASP A 228 12.52 34.67 -12.57
CA ASP A 228 12.33 33.82 -13.75
C ASP A 228 10.86 33.80 -14.24
N GLY A 229 9.99 34.62 -13.64
CA GLY A 229 8.56 34.67 -13.96
C GLY A 229 7.73 33.61 -13.25
N GLY A 230 8.21 33.09 -12.12
CA GLY A 230 7.44 32.20 -11.25
C GLY A 230 6.14 32.83 -10.76
N LEU A 231 5.08 32.03 -10.70
CA LEU A 231 3.78 32.44 -10.16
C LEU A 231 3.79 32.22 -8.65
N GLU A 232 3.48 33.27 -7.90
CA GLU A 232 3.13 33.15 -6.48
C GLU A 232 1.75 32.49 -6.36
N LEU A 233 1.71 31.33 -5.71
CA LEU A 233 0.48 30.56 -5.47
C LEU A 233 -0.23 30.99 -4.21
N ASP A 234 0.52 31.35 -3.16
CA ASP A 234 0.00 31.88 -1.91
C ASP A 234 1.07 32.66 -1.13
N CYS A 235 0.66 33.60 -0.28
CA CYS A 235 1.52 34.44 0.55
C CYS A 235 0.83 34.83 1.87
N ASN A 236 1.57 34.78 2.97
CA ASN A 236 1.07 35.19 4.29
C ASN A 236 2.16 35.83 5.17
N ASP A 237 1.82 36.84 6.00
CA ASP A 237 2.68 37.37 7.07
C ASP A 237 2.23 36.88 8.46
N ASP A 238 0.98 37.12 8.85
CA ASP A 238 0.49 36.85 10.20
C ASP A 238 -0.75 35.95 10.18
N THR A 239 -0.58 34.70 10.62
CA THR A 239 -1.70 33.78 10.89
C THR A 239 -1.70 33.30 12.34
N CYS A 240 -0.55 32.93 12.88
CA CYS A 240 -0.39 32.31 14.20
C CYS A 240 0.54 33.15 15.09
N ALA A 241 0.02 34.31 15.51
CA ALA A 241 0.79 35.44 16.02
C ALA A 241 1.70 36.01 14.94
N LEU A 242 3.01 36.10 15.17
CA LEU A 242 4.01 36.59 14.21
C LEU A 242 4.47 35.51 13.20
N GLY A 243 3.81 34.35 13.22
CA GLY A 243 4.09 33.24 12.33
C GLY A 243 3.09 33.17 11.19
N SER A 244 3.54 32.73 10.02
CA SER A 244 2.76 32.70 8.79
C SER A 244 2.31 31.27 8.45
N VAL A 245 1.22 31.16 7.69
CA VAL A 245 0.72 29.90 7.13
C VAL A 245 0.32 30.13 5.67
N VAL A 246 0.77 29.26 4.77
CA VAL A 246 0.36 29.27 3.35
C VAL A 246 -0.08 27.89 2.89
N GLU A 247 -1.04 27.85 1.97
CA GLU A 247 -1.63 26.64 1.41
C GLU A 247 -1.80 26.76 -0.11
N ALA A 248 -1.31 25.76 -0.86
CA ALA A 248 -1.48 25.72 -2.32
C ALA A 248 -1.65 24.29 -2.84
N PRO A 249 -2.53 24.05 -3.83
CA PRO A 249 -2.58 22.77 -4.53
C PRO A 249 -1.30 22.57 -5.35
N VAL A 250 -0.71 21.38 -5.25
CA VAL A 250 0.55 21.02 -5.93
C VAL A 250 0.41 19.68 -6.65
N GLU A 251 1.02 19.58 -7.82
CA GLU A 251 0.96 18.41 -8.69
C GLU A 251 2.14 17.44 -8.47
N ALA A 252 1.89 16.15 -8.69
CA ALA A 252 2.92 15.12 -8.58
C ALA A 252 4.08 15.37 -9.55
N GLY A 253 5.30 15.30 -9.04
CA GLY A 253 6.52 15.43 -9.82
C GLY A 253 6.85 16.86 -10.26
N ILE A 254 6.01 17.85 -9.95
CA ILE A 254 6.28 19.26 -10.22
C ILE A 254 6.97 19.90 -9.00
N PRO A 255 8.15 20.53 -9.16
CA PRO A 255 8.82 21.19 -8.05
C PRO A 255 8.17 22.55 -7.74
N TYR A 256 7.89 22.80 -6.47
CA TYR A 256 7.41 24.09 -5.95
C TYR A 256 8.42 24.68 -4.98
N LEU A 257 8.58 26.00 -5.00
CA LEU A 257 9.50 26.74 -4.15
C LEU A 257 8.76 27.35 -2.96
N ILE A 258 9.33 27.23 -1.77
CA ILE A 258 8.81 27.80 -0.54
C ILE A 258 9.83 28.80 -0.03
N ARG A 259 9.41 30.05 0.12
CA ARG A 259 10.24 31.17 0.57
C ARG A 259 9.92 31.52 2.00
N VAL A 260 10.91 31.43 2.89
CA VAL A 260 10.85 31.94 4.26
C VAL A 260 11.60 33.26 4.35
N SER A 261 10.89 34.34 4.67
CA SER A 261 11.41 35.70 4.79
C SER A 261 10.95 36.32 6.12
N GLY A 262 11.17 37.61 6.32
CA GLY A 262 10.56 38.38 7.40
C GLY A 262 9.85 39.66 6.95
N TRP A 263 9.05 40.20 7.87
CA TRP A 263 8.37 41.48 7.68
C TRP A 263 9.36 42.65 7.76
N ALA A 264 9.35 43.52 6.75
CA ALA A 264 10.08 44.80 6.73
C ALA A 264 11.56 44.72 7.19
N GLY A 265 12.30 43.72 6.73
CA GLY A 265 13.72 43.51 7.08
C GLY A 265 13.97 42.65 8.33
N ALA A 266 12.94 42.10 8.96
CA ALA A 266 13.10 41.19 10.10
C ALA A 266 13.84 39.90 9.68
N THR A 267 14.75 39.45 10.52
CA THR A 267 15.53 38.22 10.34
C THR A 267 15.68 37.49 11.67
N GLY A 268 15.82 36.18 11.63
CA GLY A 268 16.08 35.39 12.83
C GLY A 268 15.85 33.91 12.61
N ASP A 269 15.82 33.17 13.72
CA ASP A 269 15.62 31.72 13.71
C ASP A 269 14.14 31.38 13.48
N TYR A 270 13.89 30.41 12.61
CA TYR A 270 12.55 29.90 12.30
C TYR A 270 12.48 28.37 12.38
N THR A 271 11.26 27.89 12.56
CA THR A 271 10.86 26.51 12.32
C THR A 271 9.85 26.51 11.18
N LEU A 272 10.13 25.79 10.10
CA LEU A 272 9.22 25.60 8.97
C LEU A 272 8.64 24.19 9.05
N ASP A 273 7.34 24.08 9.21
CA ASP A 273 6.62 22.82 9.24
C ASP A 273 5.81 22.63 7.96
N LEU A 274 6.02 21.49 7.29
CA LEU A 274 5.49 21.18 5.97
C LEU A 274 4.58 19.95 6.03
N ALA A 275 3.36 20.08 5.52
CA ALA A 275 2.41 18.99 5.35
C ALA A 275 1.90 18.95 3.91
N CYS A 276 1.63 17.76 3.39
CA CYS A 276 1.11 17.56 2.04
C CYS A 276 -0.02 16.54 2.15
N THR A 277 -1.26 17.03 2.05
CA THR A 277 -2.48 16.23 2.22
C THR A 277 -3.01 15.87 0.84
N PRO A 278 -3.16 14.58 0.47
CA PRO A 278 -3.65 14.19 -0.85
C PRO A 278 -4.93 14.94 -1.23
N TYR A 279 -4.94 15.51 -2.44
CA TYR A 279 -6.13 16.15 -3.01
C TYR A 279 -6.33 15.55 -4.41
N ILE A 280 -7.51 14.98 -4.65
CA ILE A 280 -7.81 14.20 -5.86
C ILE A 280 -8.81 14.89 -6.78
N GLN A 281 -9.32 16.07 -6.46
CA GLN A 281 -10.35 16.74 -7.27
C GLN A 281 -9.83 17.16 -8.67
N SER A 282 -10.75 17.45 -9.59
CA SER A 282 -10.46 18.06 -10.90
C SER A 282 -11.31 19.31 -11.12
N ASP A 283 -10.74 20.31 -11.79
CA ASP A 283 -11.47 21.50 -12.26
C ASP A 283 -12.46 21.18 -13.39
N SER A 284 -12.26 20.06 -14.10
CA SER A 284 -13.22 19.57 -15.09
C SER A 284 -13.96 18.31 -14.63
N CYS A 285 -15.27 18.28 -14.85
CA CYS A 285 -16.11 17.11 -14.56
C CYS A 285 -15.75 15.89 -15.41
N THR A 286 -15.19 16.10 -16.61
CA THR A 286 -14.77 15.00 -17.48
C THR A 286 -13.52 14.27 -16.97
N ALA A 287 -12.76 14.92 -16.08
CA ALA A 287 -11.58 14.38 -15.43
C ALA A 287 -11.80 14.25 -13.90
N ALA A 288 -13.05 14.23 -13.44
CA ALA A 288 -13.40 14.06 -12.04
C ALA A 288 -12.77 12.79 -11.48
N ALA A 289 -12.08 12.90 -10.34
CA ALA A 289 -11.50 11.71 -9.73
C ALA A 289 -12.55 10.86 -9.03
N VAL A 290 -12.37 9.55 -9.16
CA VAL A 290 -13.17 8.55 -8.47
C VAL A 290 -12.88 8.63 -6.97
N ILE A 291 -13.94 8.75 -6.18
CA ILE A 291 -13.92 8.74 -4.73
C ILE A 291 -14.90 7.68 -4.20
N ASP A 292 -14.52 7.06 -3.09
CA ASP A 292 -15.36 6.13 -2.33
C ASP A 292 -15.83 6.78 -1.02
N SER A 293 -16.18 5.99 -0.02
CA SER A 293 -16.48 6.51 1.32
C SER A 293 -15.19 6.97 2.01
N GLY A 294 -15.15 8.21 2.49
CA GLY A 294 -13.95 8.79 3.09
C GLY A 294 -14.02 10.30 3.28
N SER A 295 -12.87 10.88 3.61
CA SER A 295 -12.67 12.33 3.75
C SER A 295 -11.67 12.81 2.70
N PHE A 296 -12.04 13.83 1.93
CA PHE A 296 -11.28 14.30 0.78
C PHE A 296 -11.04 15.80 0.89
N ALA A 297 -9.78 16.22 1.00
CA ALA A 297 -9.44 17.63 0.98
C ALA A 297 -9.56 18.19 -0.45
N GLY A 298 -9.97 19.45 -0.55
CA GLY A 298 -10.16 20.14 -1.82
C GLY A 298 -10.04 21.65 -1.73
N THR A 299 -10.01 22.32 -2.88
CA THR A 299 -9.99 23.79 -2.97
C THR A 299 -10.66 24.29 -4.24
N THR A 300 -11.38 25.41 -4.16
CA THR A 300 -11.89 26.12 -5.34
C THR A 300 -10.99 27.29 -5.77
N THR A 301 -9.84 27.48 -5.13
CA THR A 301 -8.87 28.51 -5.51
C THR A 301 -8.27 28.18 -6.88
N GLY A 302 -8.45 29.08 -7.84
CA GLY A 302 -7.98 28.88 -9.22
C GLY A 302 -8.89 28.00 -10.09
N ALA A 303 -10.02 27.51 -9.55
CA ALA A 303 -10.99 26.74 -10.31
C ALA A 303 -11.75 27.62 -11.32
N THR A 304 -12.31 27.00 -12.36
CA THR A 304 -13.15 27.62 -13.38
C THR A 304 -14.54 26.98 -13.38
N PRO A 305 -15.59 27.68 -13.84
CA PRO A 305 -16.92 27.07 -13.91
C PRO A 305 -16.99 25.98 -15.01
N ASP A 306 -17.22 24.71 -14.63
CA ASP A 306 -17.41 23.57 -15.55
C ASP A 306 -18.76 22.83 -15.36
N GLY A 307 -19.67 23.37 -14.55
CA GLY A 307 -21.07 22.97 -14.56
C GLY A 307 -21.96 23.86 -13.71
N MET A 308 -23.20 23.44 -13.51
CA MET A 308 -24.17 24.23 -12.75
C MET A 308 -25.13 23.34 -11.95
N ALA A 309 -25.57 23.86 -10.82
CA ALA A 309 -26.55 23.22 -9.95
C ALA A 309 -27.77 24.14 -9.77
N SER A 310 -28.94 23.56 -9.48
CA SER A 310 -30.20 24.30 -9.31
C SER A 310 -30.21 25.19 -8.06
N CYS A 311 -29.36 24.87 -7.08
CA CYS A 311 -29.20 25.61 -5.83
C CYS A 311 -27.94 26.50 -5.79
N GLY A 312 -27.19 26.61 -6.89
CA GLY A 312 -26.04 27.52 -7.04
C GLY A 312 -26.21 28.48 -8.23
N ASP A 313 -25.20 29.33 -8.47
CA ASP A 313 -25.19 30.26 -9.58
C ASP A 313 -24.37 29.71 -10.76
N ALA A 314 -24.73 30.09 -12.00
CA ALA A 314 -24.06 29.61 -13.22
C ALA A 314 -22.60 30.12 -13.39
N GLY A 315 -22.12 30.97 -12.47
CA GLY A 315 -20.75 31.48 -12.43
C GLY A 315 -19.95 30.96 -11.23
N ASP A 316 -20.50 30.00 -10.48
CA ASP A 316 -19.78 29.36 -9.38
C ASP A 316 -18.54 28.63 -9.94
N LEU A 317 -17.39 28.87 -9.32
CA LEU A 317 -16.19 28.06 -9.58
C LEU A 317 -16.46 26.67 -9.01
N ASP A 318 -16.06 25.61 -9.71
CA ASP A 318 -16.34 24.26 -9.24
C ASP A 318 -15.19 23.29 -9.41
N VAL A 319 -15.23 22.28 -8.56
CA VAL A 319 -14.37 21.12 -8.67
C VAL A 319 -15.22 19.87 -8.54
N TRP A 320 -14.73 18.80 -9.14
CA TRP A 320 -15.51 17.61 -9.42
C TRP A 320 -14.84 16.35 -8.87
N PHE A 321 -15.69 15.51 -8.30
CA PHE A 321 -15.40 14.13 -7.92
C PHE A 321 -16.41 13.19 -8.62
N MET A 322 -16.10 11.91 -8.69
CA MET A 322 -16.95 10.88 -9.27
C MET A 322 -17.17 9.76 -8.25
N VAL A 323 -18.40 9.25 -8.13
CA VAL A 323 -18.74 8.13 -7.26
C VAL A 323 -19.35 7.03 -8.14
N SER A 324 -18.80 5.82 -8.05
CA SER A 324 -19.19 4.67 -8.87
C SER A 324 -19.65 3.51 -7.96
N PRO A 325 -20.84 3.61 -7.33
CA PRO A 325 -21.31 2.58 -6.41
C PRO A 325 -21.48 1.23 -7.11
N GLU A 326 -20.97 0.15 -6.52
CA GLU A 326 -21.18 -1.22 -7.05
C GLU A 326 -22.62 -1.72 -6.81
N ALA A 327 -23.27 -1.23 -5.76
CA ALA A 327 -24.63 -1.58 -5.35
C ALA A 327 -25.44 -0.33 -4.93
N ASP A 328 -26.76 -0.42 -4.97
CA ASP A 328 -27.66 0.67 -4.61
C ASP A 328 -27.36 1.22 -3.20
N CYS A 329 -27.08 2.51 -3.09
CA CYS A 329 -26.67 3.11 -1.80
C CYS A 329 -27.34 4.45 -1.53
N SER A 330 -27.33 4.84 -0.25
CA SER A 330 -27.61 6.20 0.18
C SER A 330 -26.30 6.95 0.32
N LEU A 331 -25.99 7.81 -0.65
CA LEU A 331 -24.88 8.75 -0.57
C LEU A 331 -25.22 9.86 0.43
N SER A 332 -24.35 10.03 1.43
CA SER A 332 -24.28 11.18 2.32
C SER A 332 -23.00 11.94 1.98
N LEU A 333 -23.12 13.24 1.73
CA LEU A 333 -22.01 14.15 1.56
C LEU A 333 -22.08 15.24 2.62
N ASP A 334 -20.93 15.66 3.14
CA ASP A 334 -20.86 16.90 3.87
C ASP A 334 -19.51 17.62 3.72
N THR A 335 -19.52 18.92 3.99
CA THR A 335 -18.31 19.76 4.04
C THR A 335 -18.10 20.36 5.43
N CYS A 336 -18.57 19.69 6.47
CA CYS A 336 -18.57 20.22 7.82
C CYS A 336 -17.14 20.36 8.37
N GLY A 337 -16.82 21.56 8.87
CA GLY A 337 -15.46 21.91 9.31
C GLY A 337 -14.62 22.59 8.23
N SER A 338 -15.16 22.76 7.01
CA SER A 338 -14.61 23.66 6.00
C SER A 338 -14.86 25.12 6.39
N HIS A 339 -14.03 26.05 5.93
CA HIS A 339 -14.18 27.49 6.24
C HIS A 339 -14.74 28.31 5.06
N THR A 340 -15.06 27.67 3.93
CA THR A 340 -15.57 28.30 2.71
C THR A 340 -17.04 27.97 2.46
N PRO A 341 -17.88 28.97 2.16
CA PRO A 341 -19.25 28.72 1.72
C PRO A 341 -19.26 27.96 0.39
N VAL A 342 -19.76 26.73 0.41
CA VAL A 342 -19.86 25.86 -0.78
C VAL A 342 -21.31 25.57 -1.17
N VAL A 343 -21.50 25.15 -2.42
CA VAL A 343 -22.70 24.52 -2.98
C VAL A 343 -22.34 23.08 -3.29
N LEU A 344 -23.06 22.12 -2.69
CA LEU A 344 -22.89 20.70 -3.01
C LEU A 344 -23.99 20.24 -3.95
N SER A 345 -23.63 19.53 -5.02
CA SER A 345 -24.60 18.86 -5.89
C SER A 345 -24.09 17.52 -6.41
N VAL A 346 -25.02 16.66 -6.78
CA VAL A 346 -24.76 15.33 -7.36
C VAL A 346 -25.48 15.24 -8.69
N HIS A 347 -24.80 14.76 -9.73
CA HIS A 347 -25.30 14.69 -11.10
C HIS A 347 -25.14 13.28 -11.67
N SER A 348 -26.09 12.87 -12.50
CA SER A 348 -26.09 11.57 -13.20
C SER A 348 -25.33 11.58 -14.54
N ALA A 349 -24.79 12.73 -14.93
CA ALA A 349 -23.97 12.89 -16.13
C ALA A 349 -23.10 14.17 -16.03
N CYS A 350 -22.00 14.19 -16.77
CA CYS A 350 -21.15 15.36 -17.00
C CYS A 350 -21.37 15.92 -18.43
N PRO A 351 -21.47 17.25 -18.65
CA PRO A 351 -21.43 18.30 -17.63
C PRO A 351 -22.67 18.30 -16.73
N GLY A 352 -22.48 18.71 -15.48
CA GLY A 352 -23.58 18.82 -14.52
C GLY A 352 -24.52 19.96 -14.91
N THR A 353 -25.81 19.65 -14.98
CA THR A 353 -26.89 20.59 -15.31
C THR A 353 -28.08 20.35 -14.39
N PRO A 354 -29.04 21.29 -14.28
CA PRO A 354 -30.25 21.06 -13.48
C PRO A 354 -31.14 19.94 -14.04
N ALA A 355 -30.91 19.51 -15.29
CA ALA A 355 -31.67 18.43 -15.92
C ALA A 355 -31.17 17.03 -15.54
N ASN A 356 -29.89 16.90 -15.14
CA ASN A 356 -29.28 15.63 -14.71
C ASN A 356 -28.91 15.63 -13.22
N GLU A 357 -29.29 16.69 -12.49
CA GLU A 357 -29.11 16.84 -11.05
C GLU A 357 -29.96 15.81 -10.30
N VAL A 358 -29.28 15.03 -9.46
CA VAL A 358 -29.86 14.04 -8.55
C VAL A 358 -30.24 14.71 -7.23
N ALA A 359 -29.35 15.55 -6.71
CA ALA A 359 -29.56 16.30 -5.47
C ALA A 359 -28.68 17.57 -5.45
N CYS A 360 -29.12 18.58 -4.69
CA CYS A 360 -28.38 19.83 -4.48
C CYS A 360 -28.67 20.36 -3.07
N SER A 361 -27.66 20.96 -2.43
CA SER A 361 -27.80 21.59 -1.12
C SER A 361 -26.86 22.78 -0.98
N THR A 362 -27.33 23.80 -0.24
CA THR A 362 -26.55 24.96 0.22
C THR A 362 -26.65 25.15 1.73
N THR A 363 -27.26 24.21 2.43
CA THR A 363 -27.55 24.30 3.87
C THR A 363 -27.09 23.05 4.56
N GLY A 364 -26.60 23.17 5.80
CA GLY A 364 -26.12 22.03 6.56
C GLY A 364 -25.66 22.41 7.95
N CYS A 365 -24.44 21.98 8.28
CA CYS A 365 -23.75 22.27 9.53
C CYS A 365 -23.24 23.73 9.59
N ASN A 366 -22.71 24.14 10.76
CA ASN A 366 -22.38 25.53 11.06
C ASN A 366 -21.56 26.23 9.96
N ASP A 367 -20.47 25.60 9.49
CA ASP A 367 -19.51 26.19 8.55
C ASP A 367 -19.49 25.46 7.17
N GLY A 368 -20.47 24.58 6.89
CA GLY A 368 -20.48 23.76 5.67
C GLY A 368 -21.86 23.28 5.23
N VAL A 369 -21.91 22.41 4.24
CA VAL A 369 -23.14 21.90 3.63
C VAL A 369 -23.26 20.40 3.82
N THR A 370 -24.48 19.89 4.01
CA THR A 370 -24.79 18.46 3.98
C THR A 370 -25.73 18.15 2.82
N LEU A 371 -25.57 17.00 2.17
CA LEU A 371 -26.39 16.53 1.05
C LEU A 371 -26.62 15.03 1.16
N TYR A 372 -27.83 14.58 0.80
CA TYR A 372 -28.17 13.16 0.68
C TYR A 372 -28.70 12.86 -0.72
N ALA A 373 -28.27 11.74 -1.31
CA ALA A 373 -28.74 11.24 -2.60
C ALA A 373 -28.88 9.72 -2.57
N SER A 374 -29.89 9.18 -3.25
CA SER A 374 -29.99 7.74 -3.50
C SER A 374 -29.33 7.42 -4.84
N LEU A 375 -28.33 6.55 -4.83
CA LEU A 375 -27.58 6.14 -6.01
C LEU A 375 -27.92 4.70 -6.37
N VAL A 376 -27.96 4.43 -7.67
CA VAL A 376 -28.15 3.08 -8.23
C VAL A 376 -26.79 2.45 -8.52
N GLY A 377 -26.60 1.19 -8.13
CA GLY A 377 -25.38 0.43 -8.36
C GLY A 377 -25.06 0.23 -9.84
N GLY A 378 -23.77 0.25 -10.19
CA GLY A 378 -23.27 0.09 -11.55
C GLY A 378 -23.45 1.33 -12.44
N GLN A 379 -23.71 2.51 -11.86
CA GLN A 379 -23.81 3.79 -12.57
C GLN A 379 -22.85 4.81 -11.96
N ASP A 380 -22.23 5.65 -12.79
CA ASP A 380 -21.35 6.73 -12.33
C ASP A 380 -22.14 7.99 -12.01
N TYR A 381 -21.75 8.68 -10.92
CA TYR A 381 -22.32 9.95 -10.50
C TYR A 381 -21.21 10.97 -10.28
N TRP A 382 -21.48 12.24 -10.63
CA TRP A 382 -20.55 13.34 -10.47
C TRP A 382 -20.94 14.19 -9.27
N VAL A 383 -20.04 14.32 -8.30
CA VAL A 383 -20.17 15.19 -7.14
C VAL A 383 -19.49 16.52 -7.46
N ARG A 384 -20.23 17.61 -7.36
CA ARG A 384 -19.76 18.97 -7.56
C ARG A 384 -19.62 19.66 -6.20
N VAL A 385 -18.47 20.28 -5.98
CA VAL A 385 -18.29 21.27 -4.92
C VAL A 385 -18.07 22.63 -5.59
N GLY A 386 -19.07 23.49 -5.54
CA GLY A 386 -19.04 24.82 -6.13
C GLY A 386 -18.89 25.93 -5.09
N THR A 387 -18.34 27.08 -5.47
CA THR A 387 -18.31 28.29 -4.64
C THR A 387 -18.60 29.54 -5.48
N PRO A 388 -19.24 30.58 -4.92
CA PRO A 388 -19.39 31.87 -5.61
C PRO A 388 -18.03 32.42 -6.08
N SER A 389 -18.00 33.11 -7.22
CA SER A 389 -16.77 33.56 -7.89
C SER A 389 -15.86 34.50 -7.06
N ASP A 390 -16.37 35.08 -5.98
CA ASP A 390 -15.66 35.96 -5.04
C ASP A 390 -15.33 35.30 -3.70
N GLN A 391 -15.63 34.01 -3.53
CA GLN A 391 -15.45 33.26 -2.29
C GLN A 391 -14.76 31.92 -2.57
N THR A 392 -13.47 31.95 -2.89
CA THR A 392 -12.66 30.73 -3.05
C THR A 392 -12.01 30.30 -1.75
N GLY A 393 -11.63 29.03 -1.65
CA GLY A 393 -10.74 28.57 -0.59
C GLY A 393 -10.73 27.04 -0.46
N THR A 394 -10.31 26.55 0.69
CA THR A 394 -10.15 25.12 0.96
C THR A 394 -11.38 24.53 1.66
N PHE A 395 -11.68 23.27 1.36
CA PHE A 395 -12.75 22.50 1.98
C PHE A 395 -12.32 21.05 2.23
N ILE A 396 -13.06 20.37 3.09
CA ILE A 396 -12.99 18.91 3.27
C ILE A 396 -14.35 18.36 2.88
N LEU A 397 -14.40 17.45 1.92
CA LEU A 397 -15.59 16.70 1.53
C LEU A 397 -15.58 15.33 2.21
N HIS A 398 -16.56 15.09 3.07
CA HIS A 398 -16.87 13.76 3.57
C HIS A 398 -17.87 13.11 2.61
N ALA A 399 -17.58 11.91 2.13
CA ALA A 399 -18.51 11.12 1.33
C ALA A 399 -18.75 9.76 1.99
N ARG A 400 -19.99 9.28 1.96
CA ARG A 400 -20.38 7.97 2.47
C ARG A 400 -21.49 7.39 1.62
N CYS A 401 -21.25 6.26 0.96
CA CYS A 401 -22.24 5.53 0.20
C CYS A 401 -22.71 4.32 1.02
N ALA A 402 -23.80 4.49 1.76
CA ALA A 402 -24.26 3.49 2.73
C ALA A 402 -25.28 2.52 2.12
N GLN A 403 -25.00 1.23 2.20
CA GLN A 403 -25.95 0.19 1.76
C GLN A 403 -27.14 0.09 2.74
N PRO A 404 -28.37 -0.19 2.25
CA PRO A 404 -29.51 -0.43 3.12
C PRO A 404 -29.29 -1.66 4.02
N GLY A 405 -29.40 -1.49 5.33
CA GLY A 405 -29.15 -2.54 6.33
C GLY A 405 -27.90 -2.28 7.16
N ALA A 406 -27.42 -3.27 7.91
CA ALA A 406 -26.09 -3.17 8.53
C ALA A 406 -25.03 -3.62 7.52
N ASP A 407 -23.81 -3.07 7.63
CA ASP A 407 -22.76 -3.29 6.64
C ASP A 407 -21.40 -3.18 7.33
N VAL A 408 -20.64 -4.28 7.30
CA VAL A 408 -19.36 -4.39 7.99
C VAL A 408 -18.24 -3.91 7.08
N PHE A 409 -17.66 -2.78 7.42
CA PHE A 409 -16.51 -2.22 6.72
C PHE A 409 -15.24 -2.34 7.55
N ILE A 410 -14.11 -2.70 6.93
CA ILE A 410 -12.81 -2.77 7.62
C ILE A 410 -12.08 -1.43 7.52
N GLY A 411 -11.70 -0.86 8.67
CA GLY A 411 -10.88 0.34 8.77
C GLY A 411 -9.38 0.09 8.62
N GLU A 412 -8.58 1.10 8.95
CA GLU A 412 -7.11 1.02 8.85
C GLU A 412 -6.51 0.05 9.85
N LEU A 413 -5.81 -0.97 9.36
CA LEU A 413 -5.10 -1.95 10.19
C LEU A 413 -3.83 -1.29 10.72
N THR A 414 -3.47 -1.57 11.96
CA THR A 414 -2.33 -0.87 12.58
C THR A 414 -1.34 -1.79 13.27
N THR A 415 -1.75 -2.99 13.70
CA THR A 415 -0.91 -3.81 14.57
C THR A 415 -1.04 -5.30 14.30
N LEU A 416 0.09 -5.94 13.95
CA LEU A 416 0.28 -7.39 14.01
C LEU A 416 1.37 -7.69 15.03
N GLU A 417 1.06 -8.52 16.03
CA GLU A 417 1.99 -8.83 17.11
C GLU A 417 2.17 -10.33 17.32
N GLN A 418 3.38 -10.73 17.73
CA GLN A 418 3.68 -12.09 18.17
C GLN A 418 3.43 -12.24 19.68
N TYR A 419 2.52 -13.14 20.06
CA TYR A 419 2.13 -13.39 21.46
C TYR A 419 2.69 -14.68 22.05
N GLY A 420 3.26 -15.55 21.23
CA GLY A 420 3.80 -16.81 21.70
C GLY A 420 4.57 -17.59 20.64
N ARG A 421 5.25 -18.64 21.09
CA ARG A 421 6.02 -19.57 20.25
C ARG A 421 5.91 -20.98 20.81
N LEU A 422 5.86 -21.95 19.90
CA LEU A 422 6.03 -23.37 20.21
C LEU A 422 6.89 -24.00 19.11
N GLY A 423 8.14 -24.32 19.45
CA GLY A 423 9.10 -24.80 18.46
C GLY A 423 9.38 -23.75 17.37
N ASP A 424 9.20 -24.16 16.11
CA ASP A 424 9.39 -23.34 14.91
C ASP A 424 8.14 -22.54 14.50
N THR A 425 7.07 -22.61 15.29
CA THR A 425 5.80 -21.93 15.00
C THR A 425 5.55 -20.80 16.00
N ILE A 426 5.17 -19.64 15.50
CA ILE A 426 4.75 -18.48 16.29
C ILE A 426 3.22 -18.35 16.26
N GLY A 427 2.67 -17.74 17.30
CA GLY A 427 1.26 -17.38 17.40
C GLY A 427 1.14 -15.87 17.43
N CYS A 428 0.44 -15.32 16.44
CA CYS A 428 0.24 -13.89 16.24
C CYS A 428 -1.25 -13.52 16.31
N ALA A 429 -1.53 -12.22 16.37
CA ALA A 429 -2.87 -11.67 16.15
C ALA A 429 -2.76 -10.25 15.58
N LEU A 430 -3.79 -9.87 14.84
CA LEU A 430 -3.98 -8.57 14.22
C LEU A 430 -5.02 -7.77 15.00
N ASP A 431 -4.95 -6.44 14.99
CA ASP A 431 -6.10 -5.62 15.36
C ASP A 431 -7.29 -5.81 14.42
N SER A 432 -8.47 -5.37 14.86
CA SER A 432 -9.68 -5.45 14.04
C SER A 432 -10.49 -4.15 14.10
N PRO A 433 -10.16 -3.16 13.26
CA PRO A 433 -10.92 -1.93 13.08
C PRO A 433 -12.19 -2.23 12.27
N LEU A 434 -13.30 -2.41 12.96
CA LEU A 434 -14.60 -2.74 12.39
C LEU A 434 -15.49 -1.51 12.36
N CYS A 435 -16.18 -1.26 11.27
CA CYS A 435 -17.02 -0.09 11.10
C CYS A 435 -18.39 -0.47 10.52
N ASN A 436 -19.44 0.24 10.93
CA ASN A 436 -20.77 0.05 10.37
C ASN A 436 -21.02 1.09 9.26
N ALA A 437 -20.80 0.70 8.01
CA ALA A 437 -21.00 1.54 6.84
C ALA A 437 -22.46 1.60 6.37
N GLY A 438 -23.36 0.85 7.02
CA GLY A 438 -24.75 0.68 6.60
C GLY A 438 -25.70 1.75 7.11
N THR A 439 -27.00 1.53 6.96
CA THR A 439 -28.06 2.41 7.48
C THR A 439 -28.73 1.90 8.75
N GLU A 440 -28.40 0.68 9.22
CA GLU A 440 -28.98 0.09 10.43
C GLU A 440 -27.89 -0.37 11.43
N PRO A 441 -28.17 -0.46 12.74
CA PRO A 441 -27.20 -0.94 13.72
C PRO A 441 -26.87 -2.44 13.56
N LEU A 442 -25.58 -2.78 13.59
CA LEU A 442 -25.06 -4.15 13.51
C LEU A 442 -25.18 -4.88 14.86
N ASP A 443 -25.59 -6.14 14.88
CA ASP A 443 -25.70 -6.95 16.10
C ASP A 443 -24.34 -7.30 16.72
N TRP A 444 -24.24 -7.22 18.05
CA TRP A 444 -22.98 -7.41 18.81
C TRP A 444 -23.19 -8.05 20.18
N PHE A 445 -24.10 -9.02 20.26
CA PHE A 445 -24.43 -9.68 21.51
C PHE A 445 -23.32 -10.66 21.94
N ALA A 446 -22.90 -10.59 23.19
CA ALA A 446 -21.98 -11.57 23.75
C ALA A 446 -22.64 -12.95 23.88
N ASN A 447 -21.82 -13.99 23.78
CA ASN A 447 -22.20 -15.35 24.14
C ASN A 447 -22.90 -15.39 25.52
N PRO A 448 -24.02 -16.13 25.67
CA PRO A 448 -24.48 -17.23 24.81
C PRO A 448 -25.35 -16.81 23.59
N ASP A 449 -25.64 -15.53 23.38
CA ASP A 449 -26.34 -15.09 22.17
C ASP A 449 -25.36 -15.10 20.99
N PRO A 450 -25.64 -15.84 19.91
CA PRO A 450 -24.67 -16.05 18.83
C PRO A 450 -24.58 -14.88 17.84
N ARG A 451 -25.37 -13.81 18.04
CA ARG A 451 -25.47 -12.68 17.11
C ARG A 451 -24.36 -11.66 17.36
N HIS A 452 -23.20 -11.91 16.78
CA HIS A 452 -22.03 -11.04 16.78
C HIS A 452 -21.15 -11.33 15.56
N PRO A 453 -20.28 -10.38 15.16
CA PRO A 453 -19.27 -10.63 14.14
C PRO A 453 -18.16 -11.60 14.61
N PHE A 454 -17.53 -12.28 13.66
CA PHE A 454 -16.38 -13.17 13.89
C PHE A 454 -15.15 -12.64 13.17
N MET A 455 -14.01 -12.46 13.84
CA MET A 455 -12.80 -11.96 13.20
C MET A 455 -11.81 -13.09 12.94
N ILE A 456 -11.45 -13.32 11.68
CA ILE A 456 -10.35 -14.22 11.32
C ILE A 456 -9.18 -13.44 10.75
N MET A 457 -7.98 -13.98 10.97
CA MET A 457 -6.72 -13.36 10.57
C MET A 457 -5.93 -14.36 9.74
N ASN A 458 -5.39 -13.89 8.62
CA ASN A 458 -4.56 -14.68 7.74
C ASN A 458 -3.28 -13.92 7.41
N MET A 459 -2.24 -14.66 7.03
CA MET A 459 -0.99 -14.09 6.51
C MET A 459 -0.61 -14.80 5.23
N TYR A 460 -0.09 -14.02 4.29
CA TYR A 460 0.29 -14.47 2.97
C TYR A 460 1.71 -14.05 2.62
N ARG A 461 2.33 -14.82 1.74
CA ARG A 461 3.64 -14.54 1.15
C ARG A 461 3.49 -14.47 -0.36
N VAL A 462 4.05 -13.44 -0.98
CA VAL A 462 4.23 -13.36 -2.42
C VAL A 462 5.70 -13.59 -2.73
N ALA A 463 5.97 -14.59 -3.56
CA ALA A 463 7.33 -14.88 -4.03
C ALA A 463 7.90 -13.72 -4.85
N ALA A 464 9.23 -13.59 -4.87
CA ALA A 464 9.93 -12.55 -5.63
C ALA A 464 9.45 -12.48 -7.09
N GLY A 465 9.22 -11.25 -7.57
CA GLY A 465 8.66 -11.02 -8.91
C GLY A 465 7.16 -11.31 -9.04
N GLY A 466 6.45 -11.52 -7.92
CA GLY A 466 5.00 -11.72 -7.92
C GLY A 466 4.56 -13.07 -8.47
N THR A 467 5.46 -14.03 -8.62
CA THR A 467 5.23 -15.27 -9.39
C THR A 467 4.17 -16.17 -8.75
N ARG A 468 4.07 -16.14 -7.42
CA ARG A 468 3.09 -16.92 -6.65
C ARG A 468 2.71 -16.17 -5.38
N VAL A 469 1.44 -16.26 -5.01
CA VAL A 469 0.91 -15.92 -3.67
C VAL A 469 0.62 -17.21 -2.91
N GLU A 470 0.96 -17.31 -1.64
CA GLU A 470 0.61 -18.45 -0.78
C GLU A 470 0.11 -17.97 0.57
N GLN A 471 -0.98 -18.56 1.08
CA GLN A 471 -1.38 -18.36 2.47
C GLN A 471 -0.48 -19.19 3.38
N ILE A 472 0.28 -18.52 4.24
CA ILE A 472 1.27 -19.13 5.13
C ILE A 472 0.79 -19.26 6.58
N GLY A 473 -0.32 -18.59 6.93
CA GLY A 473 -0.92 -18.67 8.25
C GLY A 473 -2.42 -18.44 8.25
N GLN A 474 -3.10 -19.06 9.22
CA GLN A 474 -4.51 -18.84 9.52
C GLN A 474 -4.75 -18.85 11.03
N SER A 475 -5.72 -18.08 11.53
CA SER A 475 -6.22 -18.13 12.91
C SER A 475 -7.53 -18.91 13.02
N TRP A 476 -7.96 -19.21 14.25
CA TRP A 476 -9.36 -19.45 14.56
C TRP A 476 -10.18 -18.15 14.51
N ALA A 477 -11.50 -18.23 14.62
CA ALA A 477 -12.38 -17.07 14.61
C ALA A 477 -12.51 -16.47 16.01
N LYS A 478 -12.23 -15.17 16.16
CA LYS A 478 -12.46 -14.44 17.40
C LYS A 478 -13.91 -13.99 17.47
N HIS A 479 -14.58 -14.27 18.58
CA HIS A 479 -15.98 -13.89 18.78
C HIS A 479 -16.12 -12.45 19.33
N GLY A 480 -17.04 -11.68 18.77
CA GLY A 480 -17.46 -10.39 19.33
C GLY A 480 -18.10 -10.53 20.72
N PHE A 481 -17.92 -9.52 21.58
CA PHE A 481 -18.52 -9.53 22.92
C PHE A 481 -19.09 -8.18 23.38
N GLY A 482 -18.82 -7.10 22.67
CA GLY A 482 -19.44 -5.79 22.87
C GLY A 482 -18.80 -4.73 21.99
N ALA A 483 -19.60 -3.75 21.54
CA ALA A 483 -19.20 -2.68 20.63
C ALA A 483 -18.85 -1.38 21.36
N ALA A 484 -17.70 -0.79 21.07
CA ALA A 484 -17.15 0.43 21.67
C ALA A 484 -17.92 1.72 21.29
N GLN A 485 -18.53 1.77 20.11
CA GLN A 485 -19.18 2.97 19.54
C GLN A 485 -18.21 4.13 19.23
N ASP A 486 -17.00 3.82 18.79
CA ASP A 486 -16.03 4.82 18.38
C ASP A 486 -16.33 5.37 16.98
N ASN A 487 -15.51 6.31 16.48
CA ASN A 487 -15.62 6.87 15.12
C ASN A 487 -14.30 6.73 14.35
N ALA A 488 -13.62 5.59 14.48
CA ALA A 488 -12.28 5.35 13.93
C ALA A 488 -12.25 5.41 12.39
N CYS A 489 -13.33 5.00 11.71
CA CYS A 489 -13.44 5.12 10.24
C CYS A 489 -13.93 6.50 9.76
N GLY A 490 -14.23 7.45 10.64
CA GLY A 490 -14.69 8.78 10.25
C GLY A 490 -16.06 8.81 9.54
N LEU A 491 -16.90 7.78 9.70
CA LEU A 491 -18.18 7.65 8.98
C LEU A 491 -19.34 8.44 9.60
N GLY A 492 -19.10 9.15 10.70
CA GLY A 492 -20.14 9.87 11.44
C GLY A 492 -20.93 8.95 12.36
N CYS A 493 -20.35 8.63 13.52
CA CYS A 493 -20.93 7.72 14.49
C CYS A 493 -22.23 8.23 15.14
N THR A 494 -23.33 7.50 14.91
CA THR A 494 -24.58 7.58 15.67
C THR A 494 -24.62 6.42 16.68
N PRO A 495 -24.15 6.62 17.92
CA PRO A 495 -23.91 5.53 18.86
C PRO A 495 -25.21 4.86 19.28
N PHE A 496 -25.18 3.52 19.37
CA PHE A 496 -26.26 2.77 19.98
C PHE A 496 -26.26 2.97 21.51
N PRO A 497 -27.41 2.96 22.21
CA PRO A 497 -27.46 3.26 23.65
C PRO A 497 -26.66 2.33 24.57
N ASN A 498 -26.17 1.20 24.06
CA ASN A 498 -25.37 0.22 24.79
C ASN A 498 -24.44 -0.54 23.82
N GLY A 499 -23.57 -1.40 24.36
CA GLY A 499 -22.61 -2.16 23.55
C GLY A 499 -23.15 -3.44 22.89
N THR A 500 -24.47 -3.70 22.89
CA THR A 500 -25.00 -4.94 22.27
C THR A 500 -25.21 -4.82 20.77
N ARG A 501 -25.03 -3.63 20.21
CA ARG A 501 -25.08 -3.36 18.77
C ARG A 501 -24.09 -2.26 18.43
N LEU A 502 -23.51 -2.26 17.23
CA LEU A 502 -22.71 -1.15 16.73
C LEU A 502 -23.58 -0.15 15.97
N GLY A 503 -23.61 1.09 16.43
CA GLY A 503 -24.39 2.17 15.83
C GLY A 503 -23.98 2.47 14.38
N VAL A 504 -24.87 3.14 13.65
CA VAL A 504 -24.63 3.55 12.26
C VAL A 504 -23.45 4.51 12.19
N GLY A 505 -22.49 4.24 11.30
CA GLY A 505 -21.27 5.04 11.14
C GLY A 505 -20.26 4.89 12.29
N CYS A 506 -20.57 4.08 13.31
CA CYS A 506 -19.65 3.85 14.42
C CYS A 506 -18.67 2.73 14.10
N SER A 507 -17.61 2.65 14.91
CA SER A 507 -16.59 1.63 14.86
C SER A 507 -16.41 0.91 16.20
N ASP A 508 -15.86 -0.29 16.12
CA ASP A 508 -15.28 -1.02 17.25
C ASP A 508 -13.88 -1.49 16.84
N THR A 509 -12.89 -1.25 17.68
CA THR A 509 -11.50 -1.67 17.40
C THR A 509 -10.98 -2.54 18.53
N TYR A 510 -10.92 -3.85 18.27
CA TYR A 510 -10.19 -4.75 19.17
C TYR A 510 -8.70 -4.66 18.87
N SER A 511 -7.89 -4.50 19.92
CA SER A 511 -6.43 -4.60 19.80
C SER A 511 -6.00 -6.01 19.42
N ALA A 512 -4.81 -6.14 18.82
CA ALA A 512 -4.17 -7.43 18.59
C ALA A 512 -4.16 -8.30 19.86
N GLY A 513 -3.99 -7.70 21.05
CA GLY A 513 -3.96 -8.43 22.32
C GLY A 513 -5.31 -9.04 22.70
N LEU A 514 -6.41 -8.31 22.52
CA LEU A 514 -7.76 -8.84 22.72
C LEU A 514 -8.08 -9.91 21.68
N ASN A 515 -7.63 -9.72 20.46
CA ASN A 515 -7.78 -10.68 19.37
C ASN A 515 -6.92 -11.95 19.56
N ALA A 516 -5.85 -11.87 20.36
CA ALA A 516 -5.01 -13.00 20.75
C ALA A 516 -5.53 -13.79 21.97
N GLU A 517 -6.62 -13.33 22.61
CA GLU A 517 -7.20 -13.97 23.79
C GLU A 517 -7.83 -15.31 23.42
N GLN A 518 -7.19 -16.40 23.87
CA GLN A 518 -7.48 -17.75 23.40
C GLN A 518 -8.84 -18.26 23.86
N THR A 519 -9.41 -17.66 24.91
CA THR A 519 -10.75 -17.98 25.42
C THR A 519 -11.87 -17.36 24.59
N LEU A 520 -11.55 -16.46 23.65
CA LEU A 520 -12.50 -15.84 22.71
C LEU A 520 -12.39 -16.41 21.29
N LEU A 521 -11.47 -17.34 21.06
CA LEU A 521 -11.20 -17.95 19.74
C LEU A 521 -11.93 -19.30 19.62
N GLY A 522 -12.83 -19.41 18.66
CA GLY A 522 -13.61 -20.60 18.31
C GLY A 522 -13.24 -21.16 16.93
N PRO A 523 -13.47 -22.46 16.68
CA PRO A 523 -13.10 -23.09 15.41
C PRO A 523 -13.98 -22.56 14.28
N ARG A 524 -13.38 -22.30 13.11
CA ARG A 524 -14.11 -21.77 11.95
C ARG A 524 -15.19 -22.72 11.45
N THR A 525 -15.09 -24.01 11.79
CA THR A 525 -16.08 -25.05 11.43
C THR A 525 -17.45 -24.89 12.09
N GLU A 526 -17.56 -24.12 13.16
CA GLU A 526 -18.83 -23.88 13.87
C GLU A 526 -19.61 -22.70 13.28
N ILE A 527 -19.03 -21.97 12.31
CA ILE A 527 -19.58 -20.76 11.72
C ILE A 527 -19.91 -21.03 10.25
N ASN A 528 -21.11 -20.64 9.83
CA ASN A 528 -21.44 -20.52 8.42
C ASN A 528 -21.08 -19.10 7.95
N PRO A 529 -20.09 -18.93 7.06
CA PRO A 529 -19.63 -17.61 6.63
C PRO A 529 -20.62 -16.87 5.72
N TRP A 530 -21.49 -17.60 5.00
CA TRP A 530 -22.48 -16.99 4.09
C TRP A 530 -23.66 -16.41 4.85
N THR A 531 -24.07 -17.02 5.96
CA THR A 531 -25.22 -16.56 6.75
C THR A 531 -24.82 -15.87 8.05
N GLY A 532 -23.53 -15.86 8.38
CA GLY A 532 -23.02 -15.48 9.70
C GLY A 532 -23.57 -16.33 10.86
N SER A 533 -24.18 -17.49 10.59
CA SER A 533 -24.86 -18.26 11.64
C SER A 533 -23.87 -19.07 12.48
N PHE A 534 -24.07 -19.03 13.80
CA PHE A 534 -23.34 -19.80 14.80
C PHE A 534 -24.32 -20.36 15.84
N THR A 535 -24.00 -21.53 16.42
CA THR A 535 -24.79 -22.12 17.51
C THR A 535 -23.93 -22.28 18.75
N PHE A 536 -24.26 -21.53 19.81
CA PHE A 536 -23.51 -21.57 21.07
C PHE A 536 -23.67 -22.91 21.82
N GLU A 537 -24.87 -23.50 21.81
CA GLU A 537 -25.12 -24.78 22.48
C GLU A 537 -24.34 -25.92 21.80
N GLY A 538 -23.49 -26.60 22.56
CA GLY A 538 -22.62 -27.66 22.05
C GLY A 538 -21.34 -27.19 21.36
N SER A 539 -21.11 -25.87 21.29
CA SER A 539 -19.89 -25.27 20.71
C SER A 539 -18.63 -25.55 21.53
N HIS A 540 -17.49 -25.15 20.96
CA HIS A 540 -16.20 -25.09 21.63
C HIS A 540 -16.26 -24.36 22.99
N PHE A 541 -17.07 -23.31 23.13
CA PHE A 541 -17.09 -22.49 24.35
C PHE A 541 -17.77 -23.16 25.55
N VAL A 542 -18.57 -24.21 25.33
CA VAL A 542 -19.27 -24.94 26.40
C VAL A 542 -18.77 -26.37 26.57
N THR A 543 -17.88 -26.82 25.70
CA THR A 543 -17.23 -28.12 25.80
C THR A 543 -15.91 -28.01 26.58
N PRO A 544 -15.52 -29.02 27.39
CA PRO A 544 -14.26 -28.97 28.13
C PRO A 544 -13.05 -28.86 27.20
N GLN A 545 -12.25 -27.80 27.39
CA GLN A 545 -11.09 -27.53 26.54
C GLN A 545 -9.77 -28.04 27.13
N PRO A 546 -8.83 -28.52 26.29
CA PRO A 546 -7.48 -28.81 26.72
C PRO A 546 -6.76 -27.52 27.13
N ALA A 547 -5.69 -27.65 27.91
CA ALA A 547 -4.86 -26.50 28.27
C ALA A 547 -4.26 -25.85 27.02
N HIS A 548 -4.34 -24.52 26.94
CA HIS A 548 -3.78 -23.77 25.83
C HIS A 548 -2.25 -23.79 25.85
N THR A 549 -1.68 -23.87 24.65
CA THR A 549 -0.25 -23.61 24.40
C THR A 549 -0.08 -22.13 24.02
N PRO A 550 1.16 -21.60 23.98
CA PRO A 550 1.40 -20.21 23.56
C PRO A 550 0.89 -19.83 22.16
N ILE A 551 0.57 -20.82 21.32
CA ILE A 551 0.10 -20.61 19.94
C ILE A 551 -1.32 -21.14 19.69
N SER A 552 -1.99 -21.72 20.69
CA SER A 552 -3.33 -22.32 20.49
C SER A 552 -4.29 -21.28 19.90
N HIS A 553 -4.98 -21.66 18.83
CA HIS A 553 -6.05 -20.93 18.14
C HIS A 553 -5.65 -19.60 17.45
N ARG A 554 -4.50 -19.01 17.81
CA ARG A 554 -3.96 -17.79 17.20
C ARG A 554 -3.60 -17.97 15.71
N LEU A 555 -3.27 -16.88 15.03
CA LEU A 555 -2.67 -16.91 13.70
C LEU A 555 -1.32 -17.62 13.79
N GLN A 556 -1.25 -18.87 13.30
CA GLN A 556 -0.03 -19.68 13.35
C GLN A 556 0.81 -19.51 12.09
N ILE A 557 2.08 -19.13 12.26
CA ILE A 557 3.04 -18.94 11.17
C ILE A 557 4.33 -19.69 11.53
N ARG A 558 4.97 -20.36 10.56
CA ARG A 558 6.25 -21.03 10.79
C ARG A 558 7.42 -20.14 10.45
N ASP A 559 8.52 -20.31 11.17
CA ASP A 559 9.78 -19.59 10.91
C ASP A 559 10.26 -19.79 9.47
N ALA A 560 10.14 -21.01 8.94
CA ALA A 560 10.56 -21.31 7.58
C ALA A 560 9.80 -20.48 6.53
N ASP A 561 8.55 -20.10 6.80
CA ASP A 561 7.74 -19.32 5.88
C ASP A 561 8.12 -17.82 5.85
N LEU A 562 8.78 -17.34 6.91
CA LEU A 562 9.27 -15.97 7.09
C LEU A 562 10.79 -15.83 6.86
N ASP A 563 11.51 -16.94 6.74
CA ASP A 563 12.98 -16.93 6.63
C ASP A 563 13.43 -16.29 5.30
N PRO A 564 14.08 -15.11 5.32
CA PRO A 564 14.54 -14.45 4.10
C PRO A 564 15.62 -15.26 3.36
N ALA A 565 16.30 -16.20 4.02
CA ALA A 565 17.23 -17.11 3.36
C ALA A 565 16.52 -18.17 2.50
N LEU A 566 15.29 -18.56 2.87
CA LEU A 566 14.45 -19.49 2.10
C LEU A 566 13.58 -18.76 1.06
N HIS A 567 13.22 -17.51 1.36
CA HIS A 567 12.33 -16.70 0.55
C HIS A 567 12.92 -15.32 0.20
N PRO A 568 14.07 -15.27 -0.49
CA PRO A 568 14.72 -14.01 -0.82
C PRO A 568 13.82 -13.15 -1.71
N GLY A 569 13.63 -11.88 -1.32
CA GLY A 569 12.80 -10.92 -2.07
C GLY A 569 11.30 -11.18 -2.02
N ALA A 570 10.82 -12.00 -1.08
CA ALA A 570 9.40 -12.18 -0.85
C ALA A 570 8.77 -10.94 -0.21
N ALA A 571 7.53 -10.66 -0.60
CA ALA A 571 6.67 -9.68 0.06
C ALA A 571 5.63 -10.41 0.92
N TYR A 572 5.09 -9.72 1.93
CA TYR A 572 4.11 -10.29 2.85
C TYR A 572 2.94 -9.34 3.00
N PHE A 573 1.76 -9.89 3.23
CA PHE A 573 0.59 -9.13 3.64
C PHE A 573 -0.25 -9.92 4.64
N VAL A 574 -1.00 -9.19 5.45
CA VAL A 574 -1.97 -9.69 6.41
C VAL A 574 -3.36 -9.47 5.88
N GLU A 575 -4.33 -10.25 6.34
CA GLU A 575 -5.73 -10.11 6.00
C GLU A 575 -6.58 -10.26 7.26
N LEU A 576 -7.59 -9.41 7.35
CA LEU A 576 -8.67 -9.50 8.31
C LEU A 576 -9.95 -9.78 7.53
N TYR A 577 -10.70 -10.81 7.90
CA TYR A 577 -12.03 -11.08 7.36
C TYR A 577 -13.04 -11.25 8.49
N ILE A 578 -14.20 -10.62 8.33
CA ILE A 578 -15.21 -10.48 9.37
C ILE A 578 -16.61 -10.80 8.84
N PRO A 579 -17.02 -12.07 8.82
CA PRO A 579 -18.41 -12.41 8.62
C PRO A 579 -19.28 -11.94 9.81
N ALA A 580 -20.42 -11.33 9.49
CA ALA A 580 -21.52 -11.05 10.41
C ALA A 580 -22.86 -11.46 9.77
N HIS A 581 -23.86 -11.79 10.59
CA HIS A 581 -25.12 -12.36 10.08
C HIS A 581 -26.07 -11.33 9.45
N ASP A 582 -25.84 -10.06 9.74
CA ASP A 582 -26.61 -8.91 9.29
C ASP A 582 -25.79 -7.98 8.38
N ASP A 583 -24.60 -8.44 7.96
CA ASP A 583 -23.79 -7.78 6.95
C ASP A 583 -24.45 -7.89 5.57
N THR A 584 -24.53 -6.77 4.86
CA THR A 584 -25.17 -6.69 3.54
C THR A 584 -24.18 -6.78 2.40
N ASP A 585 -22.89 -6.57 2.64
CA ASP A 585 -21.83 -6.71 1.65
C ASP A 585 -20.63 -7.50 2.19
N HIS A 586 -20.56 -8.79 1.87
CA HIS A 586 -19.44 -9.61 2.33
C HIS A 586 -18.08 -9.23 1.69
N MET A 587 -18.05 -8.41 0.64
CA MET A 587 -16.80 -8.11 -0.08
C MET A 587 -16.02 -6.94 0.52
N ASN A 588 -16.67 -6.11 1.34
CA ASN A 588 -16.03 -5.00 2.05
C ASN A 588 -15.72 -5.35 3.54
N SER A 589 -16.26 -6.47 4.05
CA SER A 589 -15.98 -7.02 5.37
C SER A 589 -14.68 -7.84 5.44
N VAL A 590 -13.87 -7.76 4.39
CA VAL A 590 -12.50 -8.27 4.31
C VAL A 590 -11.57 -7.17 3.83
N ALA A 591 -10.36 -7.13 4.38
CA ALA A 591 -9.31 -6.26 3.89
C ALA A 591 -7.92 -6.83 4.14
N TRP A 592 -6.92 -6.32 3.42
CA TRP A 592 -5.54 -6.73 3.53
C TRP A 592 -4.57 -5.56 3.47
N GLU A 593 -3.39 -5.74 4.04
CA GLU A 593 -2.34 -4.72 4.00
C GLU A 593 -0.94 -5.36 3.90
N PRO A 594 -0.03 -4.79 3.10
CA PRO A 594 1.39 -5.15 3.12
C PRO A 594 1.99 -5.04 4.52
N VAL A 595 2.82 -6.02 4.89
CA VAL A 595 3.53 -6.02 6.18
C VAL A 595 5.01 -6.22 5.97
N ALA A 596 5.83 -5.33 6.56
CA ALA A 596 7.27 -5.54 6.59
C ALA A 596 7.62 -6.51 7.72
N VAL A 597 8.33 -7.58 7.37
CA VAL A 597 8.73 -8.64 8.31
C VAL A 597 10.22 -8.53 8.60
N SER A 598 10.59 -8.57 9.87
CA SER A 598 11.99 -8.62 10.31
C SER A 598 12.17 -9.58 11.49
N GLY A 599 13.36 -10.17 11.59
CA GLY A 599 13.66 -11.17 12.60
C GLY A 599 14.47 -12.33 12.02
N THR A 600 14.61 -13.39 12.79
CA THR A 600 15.30 -14.62 12.39
C THR A 600 14.59 -15.84 12.94
N PRO A 601 14.66 -17.00 12.25
CA PRO A 601 14.16 -18.27 12.77
C PRO A 601 14.58 -18.55 14.22
N GLY A 602 13.65 -19.03 15.05
CA GLY A 602 13.82 -19.26 16.48
C GLY A 602 13.80 -18.00 17.37
N GLY A 603 13.81 -16.80 16.78
CA GLY A 603 13.76 -15.52 17.50
C GLY A 603 12.34 -14.97 17.69
N THR A 604 12.26 -13.67 17.97
CA THR A 604 11.01 -12.90 17.87
C THR A 604 10.95 -12.26 16.48
N TRP A 605 9.81 -12.38 15.82
CA TRP A 605 9.52 -11.70 14.57
C TRP A 605 8.81 -10.38 14.87
N ASN A 606 9.21 -9.33 14.17
CA ASN A 606 8.55 -8.04 14.21
C ASN A 606 7.82 -7.81 12.88
N PHE A 607 6.62 -7.25 12.98
CA PHE A 607 5.74 -6.97 11.87
C PHE A 607 5.43 -5.47 11.91
N ASN A 608 5.73 -4.77 10.82
CA ASN A 608 5.43 -3.35 10.70
C ASN A 608 4.35 -3.15 9.64
N ILE A 609 3.18 -2.71 10.11
CA ILE A 609 1.98 -2.33 9.34
C ILE A 609 1.98 -0.79 9.27
N GLY A 610 1.48 -0.20 8.18
CA GLY A 610 1.43 1.25 7.99
C GLY A 610 2.36 1.80 6.90
N GLY A 611 2.87 0.94 6.02
CA GLY A 611 3.61 1.37 4.83
C GLY A 611 2.71 1.74 3.65
N ALA A 612 1.43 1.35 3.71
CA ALA A 612 0.40 1.59 2.69
C ALA A 612 -0.98 1.52 3.37
N ALA A 613 -1.97 2.22 2.83
CA ALA A 613 -3.34 2.15 3.36
C ALA A 613 -3.91 0.73 3.25
N THR A 614 -4.79 0.35 4.19
CA THR A 614 -5.58 -0.89 4.10
C THR A 614 -6.30 -0.98 2.75
N GLN A 615 -6.20 -2.14 2.11
CA GLN A 615 -6.86 -2.44 0.85
C GLN A 615 -8.12 -3.28 1.10
N ILE A 616 -9.29 -2.71 0.81
CA ILE A 616 -10.57 -3.41 0.93
C ILE A 616 -10.66 -4.56 -0.09
N GLY A 617 -11.28 -5.66 0.32
CA GLY A 617 -11.40 -6.90 -0.46
C GLY A 617 -10.44 -7.99 0.02
N PRO A 618 -10.57 -9.21 -0.52
CA PRO A 618 -9.76 -10.36 -0.11
C PRO A 618 -8.32 -10.24 -0.60
N ALA A 619 -7.38 -10.77 0.17
CA ALA A 619 -5.94 -10.60 -0.03
C ALA A 619 -5.39 -11.28 -1.29
N ILE A 620 -6.18 -12.18 -1.91
CA ILE A 620 -5.92 -12.65 -3.27
C ILE A 620 -5.85 -11.51 -4.29
N ASN A 621 -6.47 -10.36 -3.98
CA ASN A 621 -6.38 -9.13 -4.78
C ASN A 621 -4.97 -8.51 -4.78
N GLY A 622 -4.16 -8.82 -3.78
CA GLY A 622 -2.75 -8.43 -3.69
C GLY A 622 -1.81 -9.24 -4.58
N TRP A 623 -2.29 -10.26 -5.32
CA TRP A 623 -1.44 -11.03 -6.23
C TRP A 623 -1.32 -10.36 -7.62
N PRO A 624 -0.16 -9.77 -7.97
CA PRO A 624 0.00 -9.01 -9.22
C PRO A 624 -0.03 -9.89 -10.48
N ALA A 625 -0.42 -9.29 -11.61
CA ALA A 625 -0.43 -9.91 -12.93
C ALA A 625 -1.19 -11.26 -13.00
N SER A 626 -2.27 -11.38 -12.22
CA SER A 626 -3.19 -12.52 -12.23
C SER A 626 -4.55 -12.12 -12.80
N THR A 627 -5.19 -13.06 -13.50
CA THR A 627 -6.60 -12.96 -13.91
C THR A 627 -7.48 -13.59 -12.84
N ARG A 628 -8.65 -13.00 -12.54
CA ARG A 628 -9.52 -13.46 -11.44
C ARG A 628 -10.92 -13.76 -11.93
N THR A 629 -11.49 -14.84 -11.39
CA THR A 629 -12.87 -15.26 -11.65
C THR A 629 -13.55 -15.57 -10.33
N THR A 630 -14.72 -14.96 -10.09
CA THR A 630 -15.58 -15.26 -8.94
C THR A 630 -16.49 -16.44 -9.27
N ILE A 631 -16.60 -17.41 -8.36
CA ILE A 631 -17.29 -18.69 -8.58
C ILE A 631 -18.21 -19.00 -7.39
N PRO A 632 -19.55 -18.98 -7.58
CA PRO A 632 -20.25 -18.47 -8.75
C PRO A 632 -20.14 -16.94 -8.83
N GLU A 633 -20.33 -16.39 -10.03
CA GLU A 633 -20.33 -14.93 -10.25
C GLU A 633 -21.41 -14.22 -9.42
N THR A 634 -22.59 -14.84 -9.31
CA THR A 634 -23.71 -14.35 -8.48
C THR A 634 -24.14 -15.44 -7.50
N PRO A 635 -23.58 -15.48 -6.28
CA PRO A 635 -24.01 -16.43 -5.25
C PRO A 635 -25.43 -16.11 -4.78
N VAL A 636 -26.22 -17.16 -4.54
CA VAL A 636 -27.63 -17.05 -4.10
C VAL A 636 -27.85 -17.81 -2.80
N ASP A 637 -27.38 -19.06 -2.73
CA ASP A 637 -27.66 -19.98 -1.61
C ASP A 637 -26.44 -20.32 -0.75
N ASP A 638 -25.25 -20.14 -1.30
CA ASP A 638 -23.97 -20.49 -0.71
C ASP A 638 -22.94 -19.58 -1.37
N GLY A 639 -21.98 -19.09 -0.59
CA GLY A 639 -21.07 -18.03 -1.02
C GLY A 639 -20.16 -18.39 -2.19
N ARG A 640 -19.06 -17.66 -2.30
CA ARG A 640 -18.19 -17.63 -3.46
C ARG A 640 -16.76 -18.05 -3.14
N CYS A 641 -16.11 -18.55 -4.17
CA CYS A 641 -14.66 -18.67 -4.26
C CYS A 641 -14.15 -17.68 -5.29
N ILE A 642 -12.88 -17.31 -5.19
CA ILE A 642 -12.16 -16.51 -6.18
C ILE A 642 -11.00 -17.36 -6.70
N LEU A 643 -11.03 -17.64 -7.99
CA LEU A 643 -9.95 -18.31 -8.71
C LEU A 643 -9.08 -17.25 -9.37
N ALA A 644 -7.86 -17.06 -8.84
CA ALA A 644 -6.83 -16.29 -9.52
C ALA A 644 -5.91 -17.22 -10.31
N THR A 645 -5.53 -16.82 -11.51
CA THR A 645 -4.66 -17.61 -12.40
C THR A 645 -3.57 -16.72 -12.99
N ARG A 646 -2.36 -17.28 -13.12
CA ARG A 646 -1.25 -16.68 -13.86
C ARG A 646 -0.61 -17.75 -14.75
N VAL A 647 -0.43 -17.44 -16.03
CA VAL A 647 0.28 -18.31 -16.97
C VAL A 647 1.53 -17.60 -17.47
N THR A 648 2.68 -18.27 -17.38
CA THR A 648 3.97 -17.73 -17.80
C THR A 648 4.59 -18.62 -18.87
N ASP A 649 5.07 -18.03 -19.96
CA ASP A 649 5.85 -18.74 -20.98
C ASP A 649 7.28 -18.97 -20.45
N ASN A 650 7.73 -20.23 -20.42
CA ASN A 650 9.07 -20.59 -19.95
C ASN A 650 10.16 -20.33 -21.01
N GLY A 651 9.77 -20.00 -22.24
CA GLY A 651 10.68 -19.73 -23.36
C GLY A 651 11.30 -20.96 -24.00
N ASP A 652 10.87 -22.16 -23.59
CA ASP A 652 11.37 -23.46 -24.06
C ASP A 652 10.28 -24.31 -24.76
N GLY A 653 9.12 -23.71 -25.04
CA GLY A 653 7.95 -24.40 -25.57
C GLY A 653 7.08 -25.05 -24.49
N THR A 654 7.33 -24.75 -23.22
CA THR A 654 6.43 -25.07 -22.11
C THR A 654 5.88 -23.80 -21.44
N TRP A 655 4.75 -23.93 -20.77
CA TRP A 655 4.09 -22.88 -20.01
C TRP A 655 3.89 -23.31 -18.57
N HIS A 656 4.17 -22.41 -17.65
CA HIS A 656 3.88 -22.55 -16.23
C HIS A 656 2.47 -22.05 -15.94
N TYR A 657 1.61 -22.92 -15.41
CA TYR A 657 0.26 -22.58 -14.95
C TYR A 657 0.25 -22.54 -13.42
N GLU A 658 -0.08 -21.38 -12.86
CA GLU A 658 -0.20 -21.16 -11.42
C GLU A 658 -1.63 -20.72 -11.09
N PHE A 659 -2.24 -21.40 -10.12
CA PHE A 659 -3.60 -21.12 -9.66
C PHE A 659 -3.60 -20.86 -8.15
N ALA A 660 -4.35 -19.85 -7.72
CA ALA A 660 -4.71 -19.62 -6.33
C ALA A 660 -6.24 -19.64 -6.23
N LEU A 661 -6.79 -20.57 -5.44
CA LEU A 661 -8.22 -20.67 -5.19
C LEU A 661 -8.50 -20.27 -3.75
N TYR A 662 -9.09 -19.09 -3.56
CA TYR A 662 -9.51 -18.57 -2.27
C TYR A 662 -11.00 -18.82 -2.08
N ASN A 663 -11.37 -19.45 -0.96
CA ASN A 663 -12.77 -19.55 -0.57
C ASN A 663 -13.07 -18.37 0.35
N HIS A 664 -13.91 -17.44 -0.11
CA HIS A 664 -14.30 -16.25 0.63
C HIS A 664 -15.32 -16.62 1.70
N ASP A 665 -16.55 -16.93 1.27
CA ASP A 665 -17.72 -17.14 2.12
C ASP A 665 -18.53 -18.40 1.74
N MET A 666 -17.93 -19.36 1.04
CA MET A 666 -18.61 -20.61 0.67
C MET A 666 -18.54 -21.64 1.81
N ASP A 667 -19.68 -21.90 2.46
CA ASP A 667 -19.79 -22.85 3.58
C ASP A 667 -19.57 -24.29 3.12
N ARG A 668 -20.02 -24.65 1.91
CA ARG A 668 -19.85 -26.02 1.40
C ARG A 668 -18.40 -26.41 1.16
N GLY A 669 -17.50 -25.43 0.98
CA GLY A 669 -16.08 -25.66 0.73
C GLY A 669 -15.78 -26.48 -0.53
N VAL A 670 -14.51 -26.65 -0.85
CA VAL A 670 -14.05 -27.37 -2.06
C VAL A 670 -13.16 -28.54 -1.68
N ARG A 671 -13.35 -29.68 -2.37
CA ARG A 671 -12.55 -30.90 -2.18
C ARG A 671 -11.86 -31.41 -3.44
N THR A 672 -12.26 -30.92 -4.61
CA THR A 672 -11.57 -31.21 -5.87
C THR A 672 -11.44 -29.95 -6.72
N PHE A 673 -10.29 -29.79 -7.37
CA PHE A 673 -10.02 -28.76 -8.37
C PHE A 673 -9.53 -29.45 -9.64
N SER A 674 -10.20 -29.23 -10.77
CA SER A 674 -9.87 -29.87 -12.05
C SER A 674 -9.64 -28.84 -13.13
N VAL A 675 -8.49 -28.91 -13.79
CA VAL A 675 -8.13 -28.10 -14.96
C VAL A 675 -8.11 -29.00 -16.20
N PRO A 676 -8.87 -28.68 -17.25
CA PRO A 676 -8.90 -29.48 -18.46
C PRO A 676 -7.57 -29.39 -19.21
N ALA A 677 -7.16 -30.49 -19.87
CA ALA A 677 -5.92 -30.53 -20.64
C ALA A 677 -5.98 -31.65 -21.66
N ARG A 678 -5.43 -31.43 -22.87
CA ARG A 678 -5.51 -32.41 -23.98
C ARG A 678 -4.89 -33.75 -23.56
N PRO A 679 -5.38 -34.90 -24.04
CA PRO A 679 -4.79 -36.20 -23.70
C PRO A 679 -3.28 -36.32 -24.03
N ALA A 680 -2.82 -35.62 -25.08
CA ALA A 680 -1.44 -35.65 -25.54
C ALA A 680 -0.52 -34.62 -24.84
N THR A 681 -1.07 -33.68 -24.06
CA THR A 681 -0.29 -32.67 -23.34
C THR A 681 0.57 -33.33 -22.28
N THR A 682 1.88 -33.13 -22.35
CA THR A 682 2.83 -33.50 -21.31
C THR A 682 2.69 -32.53 -20.15
N ILE A 683 2.39 -33.05 -18.96
CA ILE A 683 2.28 -32.26 -17.74
C ILE A 683 3.36 -32.70 -16.76
N THR A 684 4.12 -31.74 -16.24
CA THR A 684 5.20 -31.94 -15.28
C THR A 684 5.13 -30.91 -14.15
N ASN A 685 6.07 -30.96 -13.20
CA ASN A 685 6.16 -29.99 -12.09
C ASN A 685 4.83 -29.77 -11.33
N ILE A 686 4.06 -30.84 -11.15
CA ILE A 686 2.76 -30.78 -10.49
C ILE A 686 2.99 -30.52 -9.00
N GLY A 687 2.38 -29.46 -8.47
CA GLY A 687 2.45 -29.16 -7.05
C GLY A 687 1.18 -28.60 -6.46
N PHE A 688 1.24 -28.42 -5.15
CA PHE A 688 0.13 -28.02 -4.28
C PHE A 688 0.67 -27.33 -3.03
N SER A 689 -0.01 -26.29 -2.58
CA SER A 689 0.27 -25.62 -1.31
C SER A 689 -1.05 -25.23 -0.61
N ALA A 690 -1.06 -25.33 0.71
CA ALA A 690 -2.21 -24.97 1.54
C ALA A 690 -1.75 -24.55 2.94
N PRO A 691 -2.46 -23.62 3.60
CA PRO A 691 -2.21 -23.27 4.99
C PRO A 691 -2.51 -24.49 5.88
N ARG A 692 -1.75 -24.63 6.98
CA ARG A 692 -1.98 -25.74 7.91
C ARG A 692 -3.18 -25.44 8.80
N SER A 693 -4.10 -26.39 8.93
CA SER A 693 -5.12 -26.41 9.97
C SER A 693 -4.52 -26.91 11.29
N HIS A 694 -5.00 -26.33 12.39
CA HIS A 694 -4.54 -26.58 13.76
C HIS A 694 -5.73 -26.62 14.70
N GLY A 695 -5.78 -27.63 15.57
CA GLY A 695 -6.84 -27.80 16.57
C GLY A 695 -8.20 -28.24 16.03
N GLU A 696 -8.43 -28.16 14.72
CA GLU A 696 -9.63 -28.67 14.05
C GLU A 696 -9.33 -30.10 13.51
N ALA A 697 -10.34 -30.96 13.44
CA ALA A 697 -10.19 -32.39 13.13
C ALA A 697 -9.84 -32.71 11.66
N PHE A 698 -9.13 -31.81 10.97
CA PHE A 698 -8.67 -31.96 9.59
C PHE A 698 -7.20 -32.36 9.53
N HIS A 699 -6.82 -33.05 8.45
CA HIS A 699 -5.43 -33.38 8.17
C HIS A 699 -4.79 -32.32 7.28
N ASN A 700 -3.46 -32.18 7.38
CA ASN A 700 -2.66 -31.26 6.56
C ASN A 700 -1.97 -31.97 5.37
N ASN A 701 -2.58 -33.02 4.81
CA ASN A 701 -1.98 -33.76 3.70
C ASN A 701 -2.16 -32.97 2.41
N PRO A 702 -1.17 -32.97 1.50
CA PRO A 702 -1.33 -32.34 0.20
C PRO A 702 -2.43 -33.04 -0.60
N TRP A 703 -3.18 -32.28 -1.40
CA TRP A 703 -4.16 -32.86 -2.30
C TRP A 703 -3.46 -33.74 -3.33
N GLN A 704 -4.03 -34.92 -3.57
CA GLN A 704 -3.49 -35.87 -4.52
C GLN A 704 -3.86 -35.43 -5.94
N ALA A 705 -2.84 -35.26 -6.78
CA ALA A 705 -3.02 -34.93 -8.18
C ALA A 705 -3.16 -36.21 -9.01
N ASN A 706 -4.19 -36.27 -9.85
CA ASN A 706 -4.45 -37.38 -10.75
C ASN A 706 -4.65 -36.85 -12.18
N ARG A 707 -3.81 -37.32 -13.11
CA ARG A 707 -3.87 -36.98 -14.53
C ARG A 707 -4.68 -38.03 -15.28
N THR A 708 -5.74 -37.59 -15.94
CA THR A 708 -6.52 -38.41 -16.88
C THR A 708 -6.41 -37.84 -18.29
N GLY A 709 -7.04 -38.49 -19.28
CA GLY A 709 -7.10 -37.95 -20.65
C GLY A 709 -7.86 -36.62 -20.74
N SER A 710 -8.72 -36.28 -19.79
CA SER A 710 -9.56 -35.06 -19.81
C SER A 710 -8.94 -33.87 -19.09
N GLY A 711 -7.97 -34.08 -18.19
CA GLY A 711 -7.40 -32.99 -17.41
C GLY A 711 -6.50 -33.45 -16.28
N LEU A 712 -6.12 -32.49 -15.42
CA LEU A 712 -5.45 -32.72 -14.16
C LEU A 712 -6.40 -32.36 -13.02
N THR A 713 -6.60 -33.28 -12.08
CA THR A 713 -7.47 -33.08 -10.93
C THR A 713 -6.69 -33.25 -9.64
N TRP A 714 -6.74 -32.26 -8.75
CA TRP A 714 -6.32 -32.38 -7.35
C TRP A 714 -7.53 -32.73 -6.49
N SER A 715 -7.33 -33.60 -5.51
CA SER A 715 -8.42 -34.01 -4.61
C SER A 715 -7.96 -34.35 -3.20
N THR A 716 -8.88 -34.20 -2.24
CA THR A 716 -8.74 -34.65 -0.85
C THR A 716 -9.85 -35.64 -0.47
N GLY A 717 -9.75 -36.24 0.73
CA GLY A 717 -10.75 -37.10 1.33
C GLY A 717 -12.17 -36.49 1.37
N ALA A 718 -13.18 -37.36 1.46
CA ALA A 718 -14.59 -36.98 1.41
C ALA A 718 -15.11 -36.43 2.76
N PHE A 719 -16.25 -35.76 2.73
CA PHE A 719 -16.91 -35.18 3.91
C PHE A 719 -17.22 -36.20 5.01
N GLN A 720 -17.45 -37.47 4.66
CA GLN A 720 -17.71 -38.51 5.67
C GLN A 720 -16.46 -38.94 6.45
N ASP A 721 -15.27 -38.47 6.07
CA ASP A 721 -14.01 -38.79 6.75
C ASP A 721 -13.14 -37.52 6.99
N PRO A 722 -13.60 -36.58 7.85
CA PRO A 722 -12.86 -35.34 8.13
C PRO A 722 -11.41 -35.54 8.61
N PRO A 723 -11.11 -36.54 9.46
CA PRO A 723 -9.73 -36.80 9.89
C PRO A 723 -8.78 -37.18 8.75
N ALA A 724 -9.30 -37.58 7.59
CA ALA A 724 -8.52 -37.88 6.39
C ALA A 724 -8.60 -36.78 5.32
N SER A 725 -9.28 -35.67 5.58
CA SER A 725 -9.52 -34.61 4.59
C SER A 725 -8.82 -33.28 4.95
N ASN A 726 -8.50 -32.53 3.90
CA ASN A 726 -7.94 -31.18 3.93
C ASN A 726 -8.75 -30.28 2.97
N PRO A 727 -10.05 -30.05 3.20
CA PRO A 727 -10.86 -29.27 2.27
C PRO A 727 -10.44 -27.80 2.24
N LEU A 728 -10.67 -27.11 1.12
CA LEU A 728 -10.59 -25.66 1.04
C LEU A 728 -11.81 -25.06 1.77
N ARG A 729 -11.56 -24.44 2.92
CA ARG A 729 -12.59 -23.86 3.79
C ARG A 729 -12.62 -22.34 3.64
N TRP A 730 -13.67 -21.72 4.12
CA TRP A 730 -13.82 -20.27 4.06
C TRP A 730 -12.69 -19.52 4.77
N GLY A 731 -12.35 -18.35 4.24
CA GLY A 731 -11.19 -17.57 4.67
C GLY A 731 -9.86 -18.28 4.49
N THR A 732 -9.76 -19.25 3.56
CA THR A 732 -8.49 -19.92 3.23
C THR A 732 -8.25 -20.00 1.72
N MET A 733 -6.97 -20.14 1.34
CA MET A 733 -6.49 -20.23 -0.04
C MET A 733 -5.70 -21.51 -0.25
N HIS A 734 -5.87 -22.15 -1.40
CA HIS A 734 -5.00 -23.24 -1.86
C HIS A 734 -4.37 -22.89 -3.19
N ASN A 735 -3.13 -23.32 -3.38
CA ASN A 735 -2.40 -23.15 -4.63
C ASN A 735 -2.23 -24.48 -5.35
N PHE A 736 -2.27 -24.40 -6.68
CA PHE A 736 -2.07 -25.52 -7.58
C PHE A 736 -1.18 -25.04 -8.73
N TRP A 737 -0.22 -25.87 -9.14
CA TRP A 737 0.61 -25.51 -10.29
C TRP A 737 1.09 -26.73 -11.06
N PHE A 738 1.45 -26.50 -12.32
CA PHE A 738 2.13 -27.46 -13.18
C PHE A 738 2.75 -26.75 -14.39
N ASP A 739 3.67 -27.44 -15.06
CA ASP A 739 4.20 -27.05 -16.36
C ASP A 739 3.59 -27.92 -17.45
N ALA A 740 3.22 -27.34 -18.59
CA ALA A 740 2.67 -28.06 -19.73
C ALA A 740 3.30 -27.63 -21.06
N ASP A 741 3.43 -28.57 -22.00
CA ASP A 741 3.91 -28.33 -23.38
C ASP A 741 2.82 -27.78 -24.31
N ALA A 742 1.83 -27.07 -23.76
CA ALA A 742 0.72 -26.49 -24.51
C ALA A 742 0.39 -25.06 -24.04
N THR A 743 0.16 -24.19 -25.02
CA THR A 743 -0.24 -22.79 -24.84
C THR A 743 -1.56 -22.66 -24.08
N PRO A 744 -1.74 -21.58 -23.28
CA PRO A 744 -3.01 -21.32 -22.62
C PRO A 744 -4.11 -21.00 -23.63
N VAL A 745 -5.30 -21.53 -23.37
CA VAL A 745 -6.53 -21.17 -24.09
C VAL A 745 -7.67 -21.01 -23.09
N ASP A 746 -8.66 -20.20 -23.43
CA ASP A 746 -9.82 -19.96 -22.58
C ASP A 746 -10.60 -21.26 -22.36
N SER A 747 -10.88 -21.55 -21.09
CA SER A 747 -11.56 -22.77 -20.65
C SER A 747 -12.24 -22.55 -19.30
N ALA A 748 -12.69 -23.64 -18.67
CA ALA A 748 -13.26 -23.60 -17.33
C ALA A 748 -12.67 -24.69 -16.44
N ALA A 749 -12.22 -24.31 -15.24
CA ALA A 749 -11.90 -25.25 -14.19
C ALA A 749 -13.17 -25.71 -13.48
N THR A 750 -13.17 -26.94 -12.98
CA THR A 750 -14.28 -27.50 -12.21
C THR A 750 -13.91 -27.64 -10.74
N LEU A 751 -14.73 -27.05 -9.87
CA LEU A 751 -14.67 -27.20 -8.42
C LEU A 751 -15.66 -28.28 -7.99
N GLY A 752 -15.21 -29.28 -7.23
CA GLY A 752 -16.11 -30.24 -6.59
C GLY A 752 -16.29 -29.89 -5.12
N LEU A 753 -17.54 -29.75 -4.69
CA LEU A 753 -17.85 -29.24 -3.36
C LEU A 753 -17.63 -30.31 -2.28
N TYR A 754 -17.19 -29.85 -1.10
CA TYR A 754 -16.87 -30.73 0.02
C TYR A 754 -18.12 -31.22 0.74
N LYS A 755 -18.93 -30.30 1.29
CA LYS A 755 -20.21 -30.65 1.91
C LYS A 755 -21.23 -31.06 0.83
N PRO A 756 -22.09 -32.06 1.10
CA PRO A 756 -23.14 -32.47 0.15
C PRO A 756 -24.12 -31.34 -0.18
N GLY A 757 -24.61 -31.30 -1.42
CA GLY A 757 -25.62 -30.33 -1.87
C GLY A 757 -25.78 -30.34 -3.39
N ALA A 758 -26.76 -29.57 -3.89
CA ALA A 758 -26.92 -29.28 -5.31
C ALA A 758 -26.61 -27.80 -5.57
N PRO A 759 -25.86 -27.44 -6.63
CA PRO A 759 -25.06 -28.35 -7.46
C PRO A 759 -23.92 -28.97 -6.65
N SER A 760 -23.41 -30.13 -7.08
CA SER A 760 -22.26 -30.80 -6.45
C SER A 760 -20.91 -30.30 -6.98
N THR A 761 -20.95 -29.54 -8.08
CA THR A 761 -19.78 -28.95 -8.73
C THR A 761 -20.11 -27.53 -9.20
N LEU A 762 -19.09 -26.68 -9.25
CA LEU A 762 -19.14 -25.35 -9.85
C LEU A 762 -18.06 -25.24 -10.94
N ALA A 763 -18.25 -24.33 -11.88
CA ALA A 763 -17.28 -24.06 -12.94
C ALA A 763 -16.84 -22.60 -12.88
N GLY A 764 -15.57 -22.33 -13.20
CA GLY A 764 -15.04 -20.98 -13.29
C GLY A 764 -14.08 -20.83 -14.47
N ALA A 765 -14.23 -19.73 -15.21
CA ALA A 765 -13.37 -19.38 -16.32
C ALA A 765 -11.89 -19.31 -15.90
N THR A 766 -11.01 -19.93 -16.68
CA THR A 766 -9.56 -19.91 -16.46
C THR A 766 -8.82 -20.36 -17.73
N PRO A 767 -7.60 -19.86 -17.99
CA PRO A 767 -6.76 -20.42 -19.04
C PRO A 767 -6.31 -21.84 -18.70
N ALA A 768 -6.35 -22.73 -19.68
CA ALA A 768 -5.94 -24.13 -19.54
C ALA A 768 -5.10 -24.59 -20.74
N PRO A 769 -4.25 -25.63 -20.59
CA PRO A 769 -3.48 -26.22 -21.70
C PRO A 769 -4.37 -27.11 -22.60
N SER A 770 -5.48 -26.54 -23.11
CA SER A 770 -6.45 -27.21 -23.99
C SER A 770 -6.37 -26.67 -25.43
N ILE A 771 -7.29 -27.07 -26.32
CA ILE A 771 -7.46 -26.46 -27.66
C ILE A 771 -8.60 -25.44 -27.52
N PRO A 772 -8.60 -24.27 -28.20
CA PRO A 772 -9.84 -23.49 -28.34
C PRO A 772 -10.90 -24.45 -28.85
N CYS A 773 -12.08 -24.48 -28.25
CA CYS A 773 -13.05 -25.52 -28.58
C CYS A 773 -13.24 -25.64 -30.09
N PRO A 774 -12.80 -26.72 -30.75
CA PRO A 774 -12.83 -26.76 -32.22
C PRO A 774 -14.25 -26.73 -32.78
N ALA A 775 -15.25 -26.97 -31.93
CA ALA A 775 -16.68 -26.85 -32.23
C ALA A 775 -17.24 -25.42 -32.08
N ASP A 776 -16.61 -24.55 -31.29
CA ASP A 776 -16.87 -23.10 -31.23
C ASP A 776 -15.97 -22.42 -32.28
N PHE A 777 -16.40 -22.51 -33.53
CA PHE A 777 -15.60 -22.07 -34.68
C PHE A 777 -15.59 -20.55 -34.81
N ASN A 778 -16.67 -19.88 -34.41
CA ASN A 778 -16.76 -18.41 -34.47
C ASN A 778 -16.20 -17.72 -33.22
N ARG A 779 -15.86 -18.49 -32.17
CA ARG A 779 -15.27 -18.03 -30.91
C ARG A 779 -16.20 -17.11 -30.12
N ASP A 780 -17.50 -17.36 -30.19
CA ASP A 780 -18.50 -16.59 -29.44
C ASP A 780 -18.80 -17.18 -28.04
N GLY A 781 -18.14 -18.29 -27.68
CA GLY A 781 -18.28 -18.95 -26.39
C GLY A 781 -19.47 -19.90 -26.32
N ALA A 782 -20.25 -20.05 -27.39
CA ALA A 782 -21.39 -20.97 -27.47
C ALA A 782 -21.24 -21.96 -28.64
N ILE A 783 -21.61 -23.22 -28.41
CA ILE A 783 -21.65 -24.24 -29.48
C ILE A 783 -23.04 -24.22 -30.11
N GLY A 784 -23.16 -23.57 -31.26
CA GLY A 784 -24.42 -23.32 -31.95
C GLY A 784 -24.38 -23.61 -33.44
N SER A 785 -25.52 -23.38 -34.11
CA SER A 785 -25.58 -23.45 -35.58
C SER A 785 -24.85 -22.27 -36.26
N SER A 786 -24.54 -21.22 -35.49
CA SER A 786 -23.65 -20.12 -35.89
C SER A 786 -22.25 -20.62 -36.24
N ASP A 787 -21.71 -21.58 -35.51
CA ASP A 787 -20.39 -22.20 -35.79
C ASP A 787 -20.36 -22.94 -37.10
N ILE A 788 -21.41 -23.70 -37.41
CA ILE A 788 -21.55 -24.41 -38.68
C ILE A 788 -21.55 -23.41 -39.83
N THR A 789 -22.27 -22.30 -39.65
CA THR A 789 -22.37 -21.25 -40.67
C THR A 789 -21.02 -20.57 -40.89
N ALA A 790 -20.28 -20.29 -39.81
CA ALA A 790 -18.93 -19.72 -39.87
C ALA A 790 -17.94 -20.68 -40.54
N PHE A 791 -17.95 -21.97 -40.16
CA PHE A 791 -17.10 -23.00 -40.74
C PHE A 791 -17.33 -23.16 -42.26
N LEU A 792 -18.59 -23.30 -42.68
CA LEU A 792 -18.93 -23.46 -44.10
C LEU A 792 -18.55 -22.22 -44.92
N SER A 793 -18.66 -21.02 -44.33
CA SER A 793 -18.25 -19.77 -44.99
C SER A 793 -16.75 -19.74 -45.28
N VAL A 794 -15.92 -20.16 -44.32
CA VAL A 794 -14.47 -20.28 -44.50
C VAL A 794 -14.14 -21.39 -45.49
N TRP A 795 -14.83 -22.52 -45.44
CA TRP A 795 -14.62 -23.64 -46.37
C TRP A 795 -14.92 -23.28 -47.83
N PHE A 796 -16.00 -22.57 -48.10
CA PHE A 796 -16.28 -22.07 -49.45
C PHE A 796 -15.22 -21.06 -49.93
N SER A 797 -14.72 -20.22 -49.03
CA SER A 797 -13.62 -19.29 -49.34
C SER A 797 -12.33 -20.05 -49.68
N ASP A 798 -12.00 -21.10 -48.92
CA ASP A 798 -10.81 -21.92 -49.16
C ASP A 798 -10.85 -22.62 -50.53
N LEU A 799 -12.01 -23.17 -50.92
CA LEU A 799 -12.18 -23.77 -52.25
C LEU A 799 -12.02 -22.78 -53.40
N GLN A 800 -12.35 -21.51 -53.19
CA GLN A 800 -12.22 -20.46 -54.21
C GLN A 800 -10.82 -19.87 -54.27
N ASN A 801 -10.19 -19.68 -53.11
CA ASN A 801 -8.96 -18.92 -52.96
C ASN A 801 -7.71 -19.79 -52.80
N GLY A 802 -7.86 -21.11 -52.66
CA GLY A 802 -6.75 -22.04 -52.46
C GLY A 802 -6.07 -21.91 -51.09
N THR A 803 -6.79 -21.37 -50.10
CA THR A 803 -6.36 -21.29 -48.70
C THR A 803 -6.71 -22.57 -47.95
N SER A 804 -6.18 -22.74 -46.74
CA SER A 804 -6.31 -23.98 -45.94
C SER A 804 -6.77 -23.72 -44.50
N LEU A 805 -7.60 -22.69 -44.29
CA LEU A 805 -8.09 -22.25 -43.00
C LEU A 805 -9.18 -23.18 -42.42
N SER A 806 -9.96 -23.87 -43.27
CA SER A 806 -10.95 -24.87 -42.90
C SER A 806 -10.46 -26.31 -43.04
N ASN A 807 -9.14 -26.53 -43.17
CA ASN A 807 -8.56 -27.87 -43.20
C ASN A 807 -8.61 -28.48 -41.79
N PHE A 808 -9.73 -29.13 -41.49
CA PHE A 808 -10.10 -29.56 -40.15
C PHE A 808 -9.60 -30.97 -39.84
N ASP A 809 -9.47 -31.84 -40.84
CA ASP A 809 -8.94 -33.19 -40.66
C ASP A 809 -7.40 -33.26 -40.84
N ALA A 810 -6.78 -32.11 -41.11
CA ALA A 810 -5.35 -31.93 -41.32
C ALA A 810 -4.75 -32.76 -42.47
N ASN A 811 -5.57 -33.10 -43.47
CA ASN A 811 -5.10 -33.74 -44.70
C ASN A 811 -4.51 -32.67 -45.67
N PRO A 812 -3.77 -33.04 -46.74
CA PRO A 812 -3.12 -32.06 -47.63
C PRO A 812 -4.07 -31.24 -48.53
N ALA A 813 -5.40 -31.40 -48.43
CA ALA A 813 -6.39 -30.74 -49.25
C ALA A 813 -7.67 -30.39 -48.46
N VAL A 814 -8.22 -29.20 -48.71
CA VAL A 814 -9.57 -28.85 -48.24
C VAL A 814 -10.60 -29.57 -49.11
N THR A 815 -11.36 -30.49 -48.51
CA THR A 815 -12.37 -31.32 -49.18
C THR A 815 -13.66 -31.39 -48.35
N SER A 816 -14.66 -32.13 -48.82
CA SER A 816 -15.86 -32.40 -48.02
C SER A 816 -15.60 -33.29 -46.79
N ALA A 817 -14.42 -33.92 -46.70
CA ALA A 817 -14.02 -34.68 -45.52
C ALA A 817 -13.86 -33.77 -44.30
N ASP A 818 -13.38 -32.54 -44.50
CA ASP A 818 -13.24 -31.52 -43.45
C ASP A 818 -14.58 -31.14 -42.83
N ILE A 819 -15.63 -31.01 -43.63
CA ILE A 819 -17.00 -30.78 -43.14
C ILE A 819 -17.45 -31.93 -42.24
N THR A 820 -17.16 -33.17 -42.66
CA THR A 820 -17.58 -34.36 -41.91
C THR A 820 -16.83 -34.46 -40.59
N ALA A 821 -15.54 -34.14 -40.58
CA ALA A 821 -14.70 -34.10 -39.40
C ALA A 821 -15.15 -32.98 -38.43
N PHE A 822 -15.42 -31.78 -38.93
CA PHE A 822 -15.94 -30.67 -38.13
C PHE A 822 -17.30 -31.01 -37.50
N LEU A 823 -18.26 -31.48 -38.28
CA LEU A 823 -19.59 -31.83 -37.77
C LEU A 823 -19.54 -32.95 -36.73
N SER A 824 -18.63 -33.91 -36.89
CA SER A 824 -18.44 -34.98 -35.91
C SER A 824 -17.90 -34.44 -34.57
N THR A 825 -16.96 -33.51 -34.61
CA THR A 825 -16.45 -32.81 -33.41
C THR A 825 -17.53 -31.92 -32.79
N TRP A 826 -18.31 -31.20 -33.60
CA TRP A 826 -19.41 -30.35 -33.15
C TRP A 826 -20.54 -31.13 -32.47
N PHE A 827 -20.96 -32.27 -33.04
CA PHE A 827 -21.99 -33.13 -32.44
C PHE A 827 -21.54 -33.76 -31.13
N ALA A 828 -20.26 -34.12 -31.01
CA ALA A 828 -19.70 -34.60 -29.75
C ALA A 828 -19.76 -33.49 -28.68
N ALA A 829 -19.31 -32.28 -29.06
CA ALA A 829 -19.25 -31.15 -28.14
C ALA A 829 -20.64 -30.64 -27.69
N LEU A 830 -21.69 -30.78 -28.52
CA LEU A 830 -23.08 -30.50 -28.10
C LEU A 830 -23.58 -31.40 -26.96
N GLN A 831 -23.03 -32.60 -26.80
CA GLN A 831 -23.47 -33.57 -25.79
C GLN A 831 -22.63 -33.51 -24.53
N SER A 832 -21.33 -33.23 -24.66
CA SER A 832 -20.37 -33.28 -23.55
C SER A 832 -19.78 -31.94 -23.15
N GLY A 833 -20.11 -30.85 -23.88
CA GLY A 833 -19.28 -29.66 -23.89
C GLY A 833 -17.95 -29.90 -24.62
N CYS A 834 -17.16 -28.83 -24.70
CA CYS A 834 -15.73 -28.89 -24.94
C CYS A 834 -15.04 -29.23 -23.59
#